data_AF-A0ABC8EK00-F1
#
_entry.id   AF-A0ABC8EK00-F1
#
_cell.length_a   1.000
_cell.length_b   1.000
_cell.length_c   1.000
_cell.angle_alpha   90.00
_cell.angle_beta   90.00
_cell.angle_gamma   90.00
#
_symmetry.space_group_name_H-M   'P 1'
#
loop_
_entity.id
_entity.type
_entity.pdbx_description
1 polymer ?
#
loop_
_entity_poly.entity_id
_entity_poly.type
_entity_poly.pdbx_seq_one_letter_code
_entity_poly.pdbx_strand_id
1 'polypeptide(L)'
;MNYSESRWLFDRRDHELLKIVNDVCSRDRSLEYTRRLYYGYFHPKGIKELAESKSLRIAYAVAHLLSSLEVGGVDDRLAALRSLRDEVRDTAEGPLSKNTARVLLQIMKELVRAHGDYIRQLELAHDFRVTASGKPRVVRRQLRRYHLLEMPEEWNQIAFDDHVHDVNTKGRKSSTHLVMDAWIKGIRRLRVVHYHYIEPRFAAELIEAAELMDMDIRIGIEFSARYRGKYVQFIWVPRGFADSQAFLCFLEEPAMVRLMEQGREVSIYQQERVMDKLETFNRTHLDGVSRRYNIELPPLTTHDFLKFVGIGQTSTLHLEKFIHQKILEALHGRVSTLRNEYEAADAGRRREIEEWLRAMNLVDLEAAVGNLLSAEMNPDIPRPDDPNQTPIVPSLLRLSPPELLDLLASLQSGFRITLNLTNLQVEDVAELLYDSNGTISRLEIFNLKDWAAGCTDHIPAINRLQRAINEGSPIALKRVLLEIIDHVASSELADRRERIDKLGDILHDLISFRAMYKGGPLKSRIGSDSTGRSPRLHGMGLVVDDTLPRRARRRARKDLGVGRDIIPIRITTFRRVTRVPRRNGPGARRNGTGTHGSPGWWGYRRQVDWDFQSDGIRMASPGNVITLGGVQKVATNGIRLTPQRQRTRHPGSTWEYLNSNLKNVLKVMIGFIPAFATFALTKDWWLLAYCGAFIWFGITGLRNILQSILGGGGLRRSPLMRWNAVVNWDRIADSLLFTGFSVPLLDYLVKTVLLDRGFGITAGTSPILLYTVMALANGIYLSTHNAFRGLPKGAIYGNFFRSVISIPVALLFNAAIAAALSTSGVVGIDGILQKWAAIISKAASDLVAGFIEGTADRYRNIRIRFGEYRKKLSELLDIYARLELLFPESQTLEVLEKPERVNEKANAEARDLERIITITALDLLYFWMYQPRARSALLQLIESLSEEERHILITSQFTLLRQREISRMLVDGVLGDDFGRALSFYLARYPEYLEEMKQFA
;
A
#
# COMPACT_ATOMS: atom_id res chain seq x y z
N MET A 1 25.12 -18.95 15.78
CA MET A 1 25.59 -17.65 16.31
C MET A 1 25.73 -17.80 17.82
N ASN A 2 26.88 -17.48 18.40
CA ASN A 2 27.07 -17.55 19.86
C ASN A 2 26.18 -16.49 20.53
N TYR A 3 25.58 -16.85 21.67
CA TYR A 3 24.65 -16.02 22.46
C TYR A 3 25.22 -14.65 22.89
N SER A 4 26.53 -14.40 22.69
CA SER A 4 27.20 -13.14 23.00
C SER A 4 27.14 -12.09 21.87
N GLU A 5 27.10 -12.50 20.59
CA GLU A 5 26.99 -11.56 19.46
C GLU A 5 25.58 -10.95 19.33
N SER A 6 24.55 -11.65 19.81
CA SER A 6 23.14 -11.21 19.78
C SER A 6 22.80 -10.10 20.79
N ARG A 7 23.68 -9.77 21.74
CA ARG A 7 23.45 -8.65 22.68
C ARG A 7 23.78 -7.28 22.08
N TRP A 8 24.68 -7.22 21.11
CA TRP A 8 25.15 -5.98 20.49
C TRP A 8 24.34 -5.60 19.24
N LEU A 9 23.83 -6.62 18.54
CA LEU A 9 23.04 -6.51 17.32
C LEU A 9 21.60 -6.92 17.59
N PHE A 10 20.65 -6.20 16.99
CA PHE A 10 19.20 -6.38 17.13
C PHE A 10 18.66 -6.11 18.54
N ASP A 11 17.36 -5.81 18.63
CA ASP A 11 16.68 -5.61 19.89
C ASP A 11 15.99 -6.91 20.34
N ARG A 12 15.76 -7.08 21.65
CA ARG A 12 14.97 -8.21 22.19
C ARG A 12 13.59 -8.31 21.52
N ARG A 13 12.98 -7.17 21.21
CA ARG A 13 11.69 -7.10 20.50
C ARG A 13 11.75 -7.62 19.07
N ASP A 14 12.91 -7.56 18.42
CA ASP A 14 13.08 -8.11 17.06
C ASP A 14 12.99 -9.65 17.11
N HIS A 15 13.52 -10.27 18.18
CA HIS A 15 13.44 -11.71 18.42
C HIS A 15 12.03 -12.15 18.82
N GLU A 16 11.34 -11.38 19.66
CA GLU A 16 9.94 -11.63 20.05
C GLU A 16 9.02 -11.58 18.82
N LEU A 17 9.21 -10.58 17.96
CA LEU A 17 8.50 -10.45 16.69
C LEU A 17 8.74 -11.67 15.78
N LEU A 18 9.99 -12.09 15.63
CA LEU A 18 10.33 -13.25 14.81
C LEU A 18 9.70 -14.55 15.33
N LYS A 19 9.74 -14.76 16.66
CA LYS A 19 9.12 -15.92 17.29
C LYS A 19 7.64 -15.99 16.94
N ILE A 20 6.91 -14.88 17.09
CA ILE A 20 5.48 -14.82 16.79
C ILE A 20 5.18 -15.11 15.33
N VAL A 21 5.95 -14.54 14.39
CA VAL A 21 5.70 -14.80 12.97
C VAL A 21 5.94 -16.27 12.63
N ASN A 22 7.01 -16.87 13.15
CA ASN A 22 7.26 -18.29 12.93
C ASN A 22 6.21 -19.18 13.61
N ASP A 23 5.76 -18.83 14.82
CA ASP A 23 4.68 -19.55 15.51
C ASP A 23 3.39 -19.53 14.68
N VAL A 24 3.00 -18.38 14.12
CA VAL A 24 1.81 -18.25 13.24
C VAL A 24 1.99 -19.02 11.93
N CYS A 25 3.18 -19.04 11.34
CA CYS A 25 3.45 -19.81 10.12
C CYS A 25 3.46 -21.33 10.37
N SER A 26 3.82 -21.77 11.58
CA SER A 26 3.95 -23.19 11.95
C SER A 26 2.69 -23.83 12.56
N ARG A 27 1.77 -23.03 13.12
CA ARG A 27 0.62 -23.57 13.87
C ARG A 27 -0.50 -24.03 12.95
N ASP A 28 -0.88 -25.29 13.12
CA ASP A 28 -2.10 -25.87 12.57
C ASP A 28 -3.30 -25.53 13.48
N ARG A 29 -4.06 -24.52 13.06
CA ARG A 29 -5.50 -24.21 13.28
C ARG A 29 -6.24 -24.39 14.63
N SER A 30 -5.66 -24.86 15.73
CA SER A 30 -6.48 -25.38 16.86
C SER A 30 -6.73 -24.49 18.10
N LEU A 31 -6.26 -23.23 18.17
CA LEU A 31 -6.45 -22.36 19.37
C LEU A 31 -7.24 -21.06 19.10
N GLU A 32 -8.06 -21.00 18.03
CA GLU A 32 -8.36 -19.71 17.39
C GLU A 32 -9.84 -19.29 17.28
N TYR A 33 -10.82 -19.98 17.87
CA TYR A 33 -12.23 -19.62 17.62
C TYR A 33 -12.64 -18.26 18.23
N THR A 34 -12.41 -18.03 19.52
CA THR A 34 -12.85 -16.79 20.22
C THR A 34 -12.02 -15.56 19.83
N ARG A 35 -10.70 -15.73 19.60
CA ARG A 35 -9.82 -14.66 19.11
C ARG A 35 -10.19 -14.27 17.67
N ARG A 36 -10.48 -15.22 16.77
CA ARG A 36 -10.86 -14.88 15.38
C ARG A 36 -12.16 -14.09 15.28
N LEU A 37 -13.16 -14.41 16.11
CA LEU A 37 -14.49 -13.80 15.98
C LEU A 37 -14.53 -12.35 16.49
N TYR A 38 -13.90 -12.06 17.64
CA TYR A 38 -14.07 -10.77 18.32
C TYR A 38 -12.85 -9.84 18.26
N TYR A 39 -11.64 -10.34 18.05
CA TYR A 39 -10.41 -9.51 18.07
C TYR A 39 -10.45 -8.40 17.01
N GLY A 40 -11.09 -8.66 15.86
CA GLY A 40 -11.26 -7.70 14.76
C GLY A 40 -12.09 -6.47 15.14
N TYR A 41 -12.98 -6.57 16.14
CA TYR A 41 -13.79 -5.45 16.61
C TYR A 41 -13.03 -4.54 17.59
N PHE A 42 -11.90 -4.97 18.16
CA PHE A 42 -11.10 -4.07 19.00
C PHE A 42 -10.37 -3.04 18.17
N HIS A 43 -10.48 -1.78 18.57
CA HIS A 43 -9.78 -0.68 17.94
C HIS A 43 -8.26 -0.89 18.00
N PRO A 44 -7.50 -0.67 16.91
CA PRO A 44 -6.02 -0.69 16.85
C PRO A 44 -5.29 -0.05 18.02
N LYS A 45 -5.84 1.04 18.56
CA LYS A 45 -5.30 1.80 19.71
C LYS A 45 -6.17 1.71 20.97
N GLY A 46 -7.02 0.70 21.03
CA GLY A 46 -7.93 0.40 22.13
C GLY A 46 -7.28 -0.43 23.21
N ILE A 47 -8.08 -1.13 24.02
CA ILE A 47 -7.61 -1.87 25.20
C ILE A 47 -6.57 -2.95 24.85
N LYS A 48 -6.55 -3.44 23.60
CA LYS A 48 -5.56 -4.40 23.11
C LYS A 48 -4.11 -3.90 23.15
N GLU A 49 -3.87 -2.60 23.29
CA GLU A 49 -2.53 -2.06 23.52
C GLU A 49 -1.93 -2.50 24.86
N LEU A 50 -2.76 -2.91 25.82
CA LEU A 50 -2.30 -3.44 27.11
C LEU A 50 -1.83 -4.89 27.02
N ALA A 51 -2.38 -5.65 26.07
CA ALA A 51 -2.03 -7.05 25.82
C ALA A 51 -0.81 -7.17 24.91
N GLU A 52 -0.81 -6.47 23.76
CA GLU A 52 0.20 -6.65 22.73
C GLU A 52 0.78 -5.32 22.24
N SER A 53 2.06 -5.31 21.86
CA SER A 53 2.69 -4.11 21.29
C SER A 53 2.25 -3.86 19.84
N LYS A 54 2.25 -2.59 19.41
CA LYS A 54 1.89 -2.18 18.04
C LYS A 54 2.55 -3.02 16.95
N SER A 55 3.87 -3.21 17.01
CA SER A 55 4.59 -3.96 15.97
C SER A 55 4.17 -5.43 15.94
N LEU A 56 3.81 -6.00 17.08
CA LEU A 56 3.36 -7.38 17.18
C LEU A 56 1.95 -7.55 16.62
N ARG A 57 1.02 -6.62 16.92
CA ARG A 57 -0.34 -6.65 16.36
C ARG A 57 -0.36 -6.58 14.84
N ILE A 58 0.38 -5.62 14.27
CA ILE A 58 0.51 -5.51 12.81
C ILE A 58 1.13 -6.80 12.26
N ALA A 59 2.13 -7.36 12.93
CA ALA A 59 2.76 -8.58 12.45
C ALA A 59 1.84 -9.80 12.50
N TYR A 60 1.04 -9.95 13.55
CA TYR A 60 0.02 -10.98 13.66
C TYR A 60 -1.02 -10.84 12.55
N ALA A 61 -1.55 -9.63 12.34
CA ALA A 61 -2.55 -9.39 11.29
C ALA A 61 -2.01 -9.70 9.89
N VAL A 62 -0.74 -9.35 9.60
CA VAL A 62 -0.13 -9.67 8.31
C VAL A 62 0.17 -11.16 8.17
N ALA A 63 0.72 -11.81 9.21
CA ALA A 63 1.04 -13.23 9.17
C ALA A 63 -0.24 -14.07 9.03
N HIS A 64 -1.29 -13.72 9.76
CA HIS A 64 -2.63 -14.30 9.63
C HIS A 64 -3.19 -14.11 8.22
N LEU A 65 -3.07 -12.89 7.65
CA LEU A 65 -3.48 -12.68 6.26
C LEU A 65 -2.69 -13.58 5.30
N LEU A 66 -1.37 -13.60 5.37
CA LEU A 66 -0.56 -14.41 4.45
C LEU A 66 -0.88 -15.91 4.55
N SER A 67 -1.08 -16.44 5.76
CA SER A 67 -1.55 -17.82 5.97
C SER A 67 -2.95 -18.05 5.40
N SER A 68 -3.90 -17.13 5.65
CA SER A 68 -5.26 -17.22 5.11
C SER A 68 -5.30 -17.14 3.58
N LEU A 69 -4.38 -16.40 2.96
CA LEU A 69 -4.28 -16.31 1.50
C LEU A 69 -3.79 -17.61 0.86
N GLU A 70 -3.08 -18.47 1.61
CA GLU A 70 -2.56 -19.76 1.14
C GLU A 70 -3.53 -20.92 1.40
N VAL A 71 -4.23 -20.94 2.55
CA VAL A 71 -5.03 -22.10 3.01
C VAL A 71 -6.47 -21.74 3.43
N GLY A 72 -6.79 -20.46 3.62
CA GLY A 72 -8.06 -19.99 4.16
C GLY A 72 -9.20 -19.88 3.13
N GLY A 73 -10.45 -20.01 3.60
CA GLY A 73 -11.65 -19.74 2.81
C GLY A 73 -11.83 -18.26 2.47
N VAL A 74 -12.83 -17.92 1.63
CA VAL A 74 -13.10 -16.54 1.20
C VAL A 74 -13.31 -15.60 2.39
N ASP A 75 -14.17 -16.00 3.33
CA ASP A 75 -14.51 -15.19 4.51
C ASP A 75 -13.30 -14.97 5.43
N ASP A 76 -12.50 -16.02 5.67
CA ASP A 76 -11.26 -15.94 6.43
C ASP A 76 -10.27 -14.94 5.80
N ARG A 77 -10.13 -14.95 4.46
CA ARG A 77 -9.26 -14.03 3.72
C ARG A 77 -9.73 -12.58 3.86
N LEU A 78 -11.02 -12.33 3.72
CA LEU A 78 -11.60 -10.98 3.81
C LEU A 78 -11.56 -10.44 5.24
N ALA A 79 -11.85 -11.28 6.24
CA ALA A 79 -11.70 -10.93 7.65
C ALA A 79 -10.23 -10.60 8.00
N ALA A 80 -9.28 -11.39 7.50
CA ALA A 80 -7.86 -11.12 7.68
C ALA A 80 -7.44 -9.80 7.00
N LEU A 81 -7.96 -9.51 5.80
CA LEU A 81 -7.67 -8.26 5.08
C LEU A 81 -8.25 -7.04 5.81
N ARG A 82 -9.48 -7.15 6.34
CA ARG A 82 -10.10 -6.13 7.21
C ARG A 82 -9.23 -5.83 8.42
N SER A 83 -8.87 -6.87 9.17
CA SER A 83 -8.05 -6.77 10.37
C SER A 83 -6.70 -6.11 10.05
N LEU A 84 -6.06 -6.53 8.96
CA LEU A 84 -4.82 -5.92 8.49
C LEU A 84 -4.98 -4.44 8.16
N ARG A 85 -5.99 -4.10 7.36
CA ARG A 85 -6.23 -2.72 6.93
C ARG A 85 -6.37 -1.81 8.14
N ASP A 86 -7.16 -2.23 9.12
CA ASP A 86 -7.41 -1.46 10.33
C ASP A 86 -6.13 -1.30 11.15
N GLU A 87 -5.37 -2.38 11.39
CA GLU A 87 -4.08 -2.33 12.09
C GLU A 87 -3.05 -1.46 11.37
N VAL A 88 -3.03 -1.47 10.04
CA VAL A 88 -2.01 -0.78 9.25
C VAL A 88 -2.38 0.70 9.06
N ARG A 89 -3.64 1.02 8.77
CA ARG A 89 -4.12 2.37 8.44
C ARG A 89 -4.26 3.24 9.69
N ASP A 90 -4.83 2.71 10.76
CA ASP A 90 -5.10 3.50 11.97
C ASP A 90 -3.87 3.65 12.86
N THR A 91 -2.87 2.79 12.63
CA THR A 91 -1.64 2.73 13.44
C THR A 91 -0.43 3.33 12.74
N ALA A 92 -0.41 3.49 11.41
CA ALA A 92 0.70 4.16 10.72
C ALA A 92 0.74 5.65 11.08
N GLU A 93 1.71 6.04 11.92
CA GLU A 93 1.89 7.42 12.37
C GLU A 93 2.86 8.19 11.46
N GLY A 94 2.71 9.51 11.42
CA GLY A 94 3.64 10.40 10.72
C GLY A 94 3.13 10.87 9.35
N PRO A 95 3.94 11.67 8.64
CA PRO A 95 3.50 12.36 7.43
C PRO A 95 3.51 11.47 6.17
N LEU A 96 3.86 10.18 6.30
CA LEU A 96 3.88 9.19 5.21
C LEU A 96 3.14 7.90 5.59
N SER A 97 1.94 8.00 6.17
CA SER A 97 1.25 6.84 6.77
C SER A 97 0.90 5.77 5.73
N LYS A 98 0.35 6.14 4.56
CA LYS A 98 -0.01 5.18 3.49
C LYS A 98 1.23 4.53 2.88
N ASN A 99 2.30 5.29 2.67
CA ASN A 99 3.56 4.71 2.19
C ASN A 99 4.23 3.82 3.24
N THR A 100 4.13 4.15 4.53
CA THR A 100 4.65 3.31 5.63
C THR A 100 3.95 1.97 5.64
N ALA A 101 2.61 1.99 5.57
CA ALA A 101 1.76 0.82 5.47
C ALA A 101 2.18 -0.12 4.33
N ARG A 102 2.30 0.41 3.10
CA ARG A 102 2.73 -0.37 1.93
C ARG A 102 4.08 -1.06 2.14
N VAL A 103 5.03 -0.37 2.76
CA VAL A 103 6.36 -0.93 3.06
C VAL A 103 6.27 -2.02 4.12
N LEU A 104 5.49 -1.84 5.18
CA LEU A 104 5.35 -2.84 6.23
C LEU A 104 4.81 -4.17 5.68
N LEU A 105 3.80 -4.10 4.80
CA LEU A 105 3.26 -5.28 4.11
C LEU A 105 4.34 -5.97 3.26
N GLN A 106 5.11 -5.18 2.51
CA GLN A 106 6.18 -5.72 1.67
C GLN A 106 7.31 -6.35 2.50
N ILE A 107 7.72 -5.76 3.62
CA ILE A 107 8.73 -6.34 4.51
C ILE A 107 8.23 -7.66 5.09
N MET A 108 6.97 -7.72 5.54
CA MET A 108 6.44 -8.94 6.13
C MET A 108 6.30 -10.08 5.12
N LYS A 109 5.87 -9.77 3.90
CA LYS A 109 5.86 -10.74 2.80
C LYS A 109 7.23 -11.37 2.57
N GLU A 110 8.29 -10.56 2.64
CA GLU A 110 9.67 -11.05 2.54
C GLU A 110 10.12 -11.82 3.79
N LEU A 111 9.62 -11.46 4.97
CA LEU A 111 9.91 -12.14 6.24
C LEU A 111 9.33 -13.56 6.26
N VAL A 112 8.08 -13.72 5.80
CA VAL A 112 7.43 -15.04 5.64
C VAL A 112 8.12 -15.84 4.53
N ARG A 113 8.49 -15.22 3.41
CA ARG A 113 9.27 -15.90 2.35
C ARG A 113 10.66 -16.36 2.78
N ALA A 114 11.27 -15.67 3.73
CA ALA A 114 12.57 -16.02 4.29
C ALA A 114 12.49 -17.06 5.42
N HIS A 115 11.33 -17.70 5.63
CA HIS A 115 11.18 -18.76 6.63
C HIS A 115 12.23 -19.86 6.42
N GLY A 116 12.89 -20.25 7.51
CA GLY A 116 14.06 -21.15 7.50
C GLY A 116 15.43 -20.46 7.47
N ASP A 117 15.52 -19.15 7.15
CA ASP A 117 16.75 -18.34 7.28
C ASP A 117 16.65 -17.38 8.46
N TYR A 118 17.04 -17.86 9.65
CA TYR A 118 16.89 -17.13 10.91
C TYR A 118 17.54 -15.73 10.89
N ILE A 119 18.76 -15.61 10.33
CA ILE A 119 19.48 -14.32 10.30
C ILE A 119 18.73 -13.34 9.40
N ARG A 120 18.32 -13.80 8.21
CA ARG A 120 17.59 -12.95 7.27
C ARG A 120 16.24 -12.51 7.82
N GLN A 121 15.52 -13.40 8.50
CA GLN A 121 14.27 -13.05 9.14
C GLN A 121 14.47 -12.04 10.28
N LEU A 122 15.57 -12.13 11.05
CA LEU A 122 15.87 -11.18 12.11
C LEU A 122 16.21 -9.78 11.55
N GLU A 123 16.94 -9.68 10.44
CA GLU A 123 17.14 -8.43 9.71
C GLU A 123 15.81 -7.79 9.28
N LEU A 124 14.91 -8.61 8.72
CA LEU A 124 13.59 -8.16 8.26
C LEU A 124 12.68 -7.75 9.42
N ALA A 125 12.73 -8.47 10.55
CA ALA A 125 12.02 -8.12 11.77
C ALA A 125 12.47 -6.74 12.31
N HIS A 126 13.78 -6.49 12.29
CA HIS A 126 14.33 -5.18 12.65
C HIS A 126 13.88 -4.08 11.69
N ASP A 127 14.00 -4.32 10.37
CA ASP A 127 13.54 -3.38 9.34
C ASP A 127 12.05 -3.05 9.48
N PHE A 128 11.23 -4.05 9.81
CA PHE A 128 9.80 -3.89 10.08
C PHE A 128 9.55 -2.96 11.26
N ARG A 129 10.18 -3.22 12.41
CA ARG A 129 10.00 -2.40 13.62
C ARG A 129 10.48 -0.97 13.42
N VAL A 130 11.65 -0.76 12.79
CA VAL A 130 12.17 0.58 12.51
C VAL A 130 11.25 1.32 11.54
N THR A 131 10.69 0.64 10.55
CA THR A 131 9.74 1.22 9.60
C THR A 131 8.41 1.60 10.26
N ALA A 132 7.93 0.81 11.23
CA ALA A 132 6.68 1.06 11.96
C ALA A 132 6.68 2.38 12.76
N SER A 133 7.85 3.00 12.95
CA SER A 133 8.01 4.35 13.50
C SER A 133 7.49 5.47 12.58
N GLY A 134 7.30 5.21 11.28
CA GLY A 134 6.79 6.18 10.31
C GLY A 134 7.78 7.30 9.93
N LYS A 135 9.05 7.20 10.34
CA LYS A 135 10.08 8.20 10.01
C LYS A 135 10.27 8.31 8.49
N PRO A 136 10.07 9.48 7.85
CA PRO A 136 10.05 9.58 6.39
C PRO A 136 11.32 9.13 5.67
N ARG A 137 12.48 9.26 6.33
CA ARG A 137 13.77 8.80 5.77
C ARG A 137 13.87 7.28 5.72
N VAL A 138 13.41 6.60 6.78
CA VAL A 138 13.39 5.13 6.87
C VAL A 138 12.42 4.58 5.84
N VAL A 139 11.19 5.10 5.82
CA VAL A 139 10.13 4.68 4.87
C VAL A 139 10.61 4.84 3.43
N ARG A 140 11.17 5.99 3.06
CA ARG A 140 11.71 6.22 1.70
C ARG A 140 12.90 5.33 1.36
N ARG A 141 13.73 4.97 2.34
CA ARG A 141 14.83 4.03 2.13
C ARG A 141 14.29 2.64 1.82
N GLN A 142 13.29 2.17 2.56
CA GLN A 142 12.68 0.88 2.30
C GLN A 142 11.86 0.86 1.00
N LEU A 143 11.11 1.93 0.68
CA LEU A 143 10.47 2.08 -0.64
C LEU A 143 11.49 1.88 -1.77
N ARG A 144 12.67 2.49 -1.65
CA ARG A 144 13.76 2.28 -2.62
C ARG A 144 14.29 0.84 -2.63
N ARG A 145 14.48 0.23 -1.46
CA ARG A 145 14.97 -1.15 -1.33
C ARG A 145 14.06 -2.16 -2.04
N TYR A 146 12.74 -1.94 -1.98
CA TYR A 146 11.74 -2.82 -2.58
C TYR A 146 11.23 -2.33 -3.95
N HIS A 147 11.91 -1.37 -4.58
CA HIS A 147 11.51 -0.80 -5.87
C HIS A 147 10.06 -0.30 -5.90
N LEU A 148 9.56 0.25 -4.79
CA LEU A 148 8.26 0.92 -4.70
C LEU A 148 8.41 2.43 -4.89
N LEU A 149 7.54 3.04 -5.69
CA LEU A 149 7.48 4.50 -5.82
C LEU A 149 6.73 5.13 -4.64
N GLU A 150 7.22 6.29 -4.17
CA GLU A 150 6.52 7.12 -3.18
C GLU A 150 5.24 7.69 -3.80
N MET A 151 4.08 7.25 -3.30
CA MET A 151 2.76 7.74 -3.73
C MET A 151 2.38 9.00 -2.93
N PRO A 152 1.52 9.89 -3.45
CA PRO A 152 1.00 11.00 -2.65
C PRO A 152 0.15 10.45 -1.49
N GLU A 153 0.25 11.10 -0.32
CA GLU A 153 -0.50 10.68 0.88
C GLU A 153 -1.98 11.07 0.79
N GLU A 154 -2.29 12.09 -0.01
CA GLU A 154 -3.65 12.40 -0.44
C GLU A 154 -4.27 11.25 -1.26
N TRP A 155 -3.45 10.32 -1.78
CA TRP A 155 -3.87 9.15 -2.52
C TRP A 155 -4.71 9.49 -3.75
N ASN A 156 -4.28 10.53 -4.46
CA ASN A 156 -4.96 11.09 -5.63
C ASN A 156 -4.23 10.80 -6.95
N GLN A 157 -3.16 10.01 -6.93
CA GLN A 157 -2.41 9.65 -8.14
C GLN A 157 -3.28 8.90 -9.16
N ILE A 158 -2.93 9.02 -10.44
CA ILE A 158 -3.52 8.20 -11.50
C ILE A 158 -2.61 7.00 -11.70
N ALA A 159 -2.92 5.92 -10.98
CA ALA A 159 -2.26 4.63 -11.07
C ALA A 159 -3.31 3.54 -11.31
N PHE A 160 -3.13 2.75 -12.37
CA PHE A 160 -4.15 1.82 -12.83
C PHE A 160 -3.55 0.61 -13.54
N ASP A 161 -4.38 -0.40 -13.74
CA ASP A 161 -4.15 -1.48 -14.70
C ASP A 161 -5.51 -1.91 -15.26
N ASP A 162 -5.71 -1.77 -16.58
CA ASP A 162 -7.01 -2.04 -17.20
C ASP A 162 -7.13 -3.51 -17.71
N HIS A 163 -6.14 -4.37 -17.49
CA HIS A 163 -6.20 -5.81 -17.83
C HIS A 163 -5.26 -6.64 -16.93
N VAL A 164 -5.80 -7.31 -15.92
CA VAL A 164 -5.09 -8.27 -15.07
C VAL A 164 -5.91 -9.53 -14.81
N HIS A 165 -5.23 -10.60 -14.38
CA HIS A 165 -5.84 -11.90 -14.10
C HIS A 165 -5.59 -12.35 -12.67
N ASP A 166 -6.62 -12.95 -12.06
CA ASP A 166 -6.55 -13.65 -10.79
C ASP A 166 -6.44 -15.18 -11.01
N VAL A 167 -6.45 -15.94 -9.91
CA VAL A 167 -6.35 -17.41 -9.92
C VAL A 167 -7.51 -18.07 -10.66
N ASN A 168 -8.66 -17.40 -10.82
CA ASN A 168 -9.84 -17.97 -11.48
C ASN A 168 -9.67 -18.05 -13.00
N THR A 169 -8.61 -17.46 -13.56
CA THR A 169 -8.20 -17.59 -14.97
C THR A 169 -6.76 -18.08 -15.06
N LYS A 170 -5.83 -17.29 -15.61
CA LYS A 170 -4.41 -17.63 -15.80
C LYS A 170 -3.48 -17.03 -14.73
N GLY A 171 -4.04 -16.28 -13.78
CA GLY A 171 -3.28 -15.64 -12.70
C GLY A 171 -2.80 -16.65 -11.66
N ARG A 172 -1.89 -16.21 -10.79
CA ARG A 172 -1.35 -17.02 -9.68
C ARG A 172 -2.07 -16.77 -8.34
N LYS A 173 -2.76 -15.64 -8.18
CA LYS A 173 -3.18 -15.10 -6.88
C LYS A 173 -4.70 -15.06 -6.75
N SER A 174 -5.23 -15.39 -5.57
CA SER A 174 -6.65 -15.15 -5.26
C SER A 174 -7.02 -13.66 -5.40
N SER A 175 -8.31 -13.38 -5.54
CA SER A 175 -8.85 -12.02 -5.65
C SER A 175 -8.36 -11.11 -4.52
N THR A 176 -8.47 -11.58 -3.27
CA THR A 176 -7.99 -10.84 -2.10
C THR A 176 -6.49 -10.55 -2.16
N HIS A 177 -5.66 -11.54 -2.54
CA HIS A 177 -4.21 -11.36 -2.65
C HIS A 177 -3.86 -10.40 -3.80
N LEU A 178 -4.54 -10.49 -4.95
CA LEU A 178 -4.35 -9.59 -6.08
C LEU A 178 -4.60 -8.13 -5.68
N VAL A 179 -5.72 -7.86 -5.00
CA VAL A 179 -6.07 -6.51 -4.52
C VAL A 179 -5.02 -6.00 -3.53
N MET A 180 -4.59 -6.83 -2.55
CA MET A 180 -3.53 -6.44 -1.61
C MET A 180 -2.23 -6.06 -2.34
N ASP A 181 -1.77 -6.88 -3.29
CA ASP A 181 -0.54 -6.60 -4.03
C ASP A 181 -0.66 -5.36 -4.93
N ALA A 182 -1.84 -5.11 -5.50
CA ALA A 182 -2.12 -3.93 -6.32
C ALA A 182 -2.05 -2.66 -5.45
N TRP A 183 -2.64 -2.72 -4.25
CA TRP A 183 -2.58 -1.65 -3.27
C TRP A 183 -1.15 -1.37 -2.78
N ILE A 184 -0.35 -2.41 -2.51
CA ILE A 184 1.08 -2.28 -2.16
C ILE A 184 1.85 -1.54 -3.26
N LYS A 185 1.53 -1.77 -4.53
CA LYS A 185 2.14 -1.03 -5.65
C LYS A 185 1.63 0.40 -5.81
N GLY A 186 0.53 0.75 -5.15
CA GLY A 186 -0.09 2.08 -5.21
C GLY A 186 -1.09 2.25 -6.35
N ILE A 187 -1.56 1.14 -6.93
CA ILE A 187 -2.62 1.12 -7.94
C ILE A 187 -3.94 1.53 -7.28
N ARG A 188 -4.71 2.39 -7.95
CA ARG A 188 -6.02 2.85 -7.47
C ARG A 188 -7.18 2.31 -8.28
N ARG A 189 -6.95 2.00 -9.56
CA ARG A 189 -7.97 1.40 -10.43
C ARG A 189 -7.48 0.08 -11.01
N LEU A 190 -8.25 -0.97 -10.83
CA LEU A 190 -7.92 -2.30 -11.34
C LEU A 190 -9.08 -2.83 -12.18
N ARG A 191 -8.79 -3.43 -13.33
CA ARG A 191 -9.76 -4.27 -14.04
C ARG A 191 -9.28 -5.71 -14.05
N VAL A 192 -10.04 -6.59 -13.43
CA VAL A 192 -9.78 -8.03 -13.45
C VAL A 192 -10.64 -8.65 -14.55
N VAL A 193 -9.98 -9.37 -15.45
CA VAL A 193 -10.61 -9.97 -16.63
C VAL A 193 -10.74 -11.48 -16.41
N HIS A 194 -11.98 -11.96 -16.47
CA HIS A 194 -12.34 -13.37 -16.37
C HIS A 194 -12.65 -13.93 -17.75
N TYR A 195 -12.36 -15.21 -17.98
CA TYR A 195 -12.57 -15.85 -19.28
C TYR A 195 -13.92 -16.55 -19.30
N HIS A 196 -14.78 -16.11 -20.23
CA HIS A 196 -16.11 -16.65 -20.57
C HIS A 196 -17.16 -16.70 -19.46
N TYR A 197 -16.78 -16.85 -18.19
CA TYR A 197 -17.71 -16.86 -17.06
C TYR A 197 -17.05 -16.34 -15.76
N ILE A 198 -17.90 -15.94 -14.80
CA ILE A 198 -17.51 -15.61 -13.43
C ILE A 198 -18.56 -16.17 -12.47
N GLU A 199 -18.13 -16.77 -11.36
CA GLU A 199 -19.05 -17.20 -10.30
C GLU A 199 -19.33 -16.04 -9.35
N PRO A 200 -20.59 -15.84 -8.89
CA PRO A 200 -20.97 -14.74 -8.00
C PRO A 200 -20.08 -14.61 -6.76
N ARG A 201 -19.67 -15.73 -6.16
CA ARG A 201 -18.76 -15.75 -5.00
C ARG A 201 -17.40 -15.09 -5.26
N PHE A 202 -16.83 -15.22 -6.47
CA PHE A 202 -15.54 -14.63 -6.80
C PHE A 202 -15.68 -13.15 -7.13
N ALA A 203 -16.80 -12.76 -7.74
CA ALA A 203 -17.17 -11.37 -7.93
C ALA A 203 -17.32 -10.65 -6.58
N ALA A 204 -18.05 -11.28 -5.64
CA ALA A 204 -18.24 -10.77 -4.29
C ALA A 204 -16.91 -10.60 -3.56
N GLU A 205 -16.05 -11.63 -3.54
CA GLU A 205 -14.72 -11.54 -2.91
C GLU A 205 -13.91 -10.37 -3.48
N LEU A 206 -13.91 -10.21 -4.80
CA LEU A 206 -13.11 -9.18 -5.47
C LEU A 206 -13.61 -7.76 -5.16
N ILE A 207 -14.93 -7.56 -5.18
CA ILE A 207 -15.56 -6.28 -4.88
C ILE A 207 -15.34 -5.91 -3.42
N GLU A 208 -15.60 -6.84 -2.50
CA GLU A 208 -15.44 -6.62 -1.07
C GLU A 208 -13.97 -6.33 -0.72
N ALA A 209 -13.02 -7.10 -1.26
CA ALA A 209 -11.60 -6.83 -1.05
C ALA A 209 -11.19 -5.43 -1.56
N ALA A 210 -11.73 -4.99 -2.72
CA ALA A 210 -11.45 -3.69 -3.29
C ALA A 210 -12.04 -2.54 -2.48
N GLU A 211 -13.29 -2.67 -2.03
CA GLU A 211 -13.96 -1.72 -1.13
C GLU A 211 -13.18 -1.58 0.18
N LEU A 212 -12.73 -2.70 0.76
CA LEU A 212 -11.90 -2.70 1.95
C LEU A 212 -10.64 -1.85 1.77
N MET A 213 -9.96 -1.99 0.63
CA MET A 213 -8.68 -1.33 0.37
C MET A 213 -8.79 0.07 -0.28
N ASP A 214 -10.01 0.63 -0.42
CA ASP A 214 -10.26 1.92 -1.08
C ASP A 214 -9.71 1.94 -2.53
N MET A 215 -10.02 0.89 -3.28
CA MET A 215 -9.63 0.68 -4.67
C MET A 215 -10.85 0.60 -5.59
N ASP A 216 -10.78 1.25 -6.75
CA ASP A 216 -11.82 1.17 -7.79
C ASP A 216 -11.58 -0.08 -8.64
N ILE A 217 -12.44 -1.09 -8.47
CA ILE A 217 -12.36 -2.32 -9.26
C ILE A 217 -13.46 -2.42 -10.31
N ARG A 218 -13.12 -3.01 -11.45
CA ARG A 218 -14.06 -3.38 -12.51
C ARG A 218 -13.84 -4.83 -12.89
N ILE A 219 -14.93 -5.56 -13.03
CA ILE A 219 -14.93 -6.94 -13.51
C ILE A 219 -15.22 -6.89 -15.00
N GLY A 220 -14.33 -7.49 -15.79
CA GLY A 220 -14.56 -7.72 -17.22
C GLY A 220 -14.68 -9.22 -17.49
N ILE A 221 -15.54 -9.59 -18.43
CA ILE A 221 -15.63 -10.95 -18.95
C ILE A 221 -15.18 -10.92 -20.40
N GLU A 222 -14.14 -11.68 -20.72
CA GLU A 222 -13.62 -11.83 -22.06
C GLU A 222 -14.36 -12.97 -22.77
N PHE A 223 -14.96 -12.65 -23.91
CA PHE A 223 -15.62 -13.58 -24.81
C PHE A 223 -14.91 -13.63 -26.16
N SER A 224 -14.94 -14.78 -26.80
CA SER A 224 -14.42 -14.98 -28.15
C SER A 224 -15.56 -15.09 -29.16
N ALA A 225 -15.41 -14.46 -30.32
CA ALA A 225 -16.32 -14.60 -31.46
C ALA A 225 -15.57 -15.00 -32.73
N ARG A 226 -16.24 -15.70 -33.64
CA ARG A 226 -15.66 -16.18 -34.90
C ARG A 226 -15.67 -15.07 -35.96
N TYR A 227 -14.49 -14.75 -36.49
CA TYR A 227 -14.32 -13.70 -37.50
C TYR A 227 -13.25 -14.10 -38.51
N ARG A 228 -13.60 -14.14 -39.80
CA ARG A 228 -12.69 -14.42 -40.94
C ARG A 228 -11.70 -15.59 -40.70
N GLY A 229 -12.22 -16.72 -40.21
CA GLY A 229 -11.40 -17.93 -39.96
C GLY A 229 -10.51 -17.89 -38.73
N LYS A 230 -10.65 -16.88 -37.86
CA LYS A 230 -9.98 -16.76 -36.56
C LYS A 230 -10.98 -16.38 -35.46
N TYR A 231 -10.53 -16.37 -34.21
CA TYR A 231 -11.29 -15.81 -33.09
C TYR A 231 -10.82 -14.39 -32.75
N VAL A 232 -11.79 -13.53 -32.44
CA VAL A 232 -11.55 -12.18 -31.92
C VAL A 232 -12.12 -12.06 -30.52
N GLN A 233 -11.47 -11.26 -29.68
CA GLN A 233 -11.76 -11.21 -28.25
C GLN A 233 -12.38 -9.87 -27.84
N PHE A 234 -13.47 -9.95 -27.09
CA PHE A 234 -14.20 -8.81 -26.55
C PHE A 234 -14.24 -8.87 -25.03
N ILE A 235 -13.77 -7.81 -24.37
CA ILE A 235 -13.91 -7.66 -22.93
C ILE A 235 -15.18 -6.85 -22.65
N TRP A 236 -16.21 -7.54 -22.18
CA TRP A 236 -17.48 -6.96 -21.75
C TRP A 236 -17.42 -6.54 -20.28
N VAL A 237 -17.79 -5.28 -20.01
CA VAL A 237 -17.84 -4.72 -18.66
C VAL A 237 -19.23 -4.15 -18.42
N PRO A 238 -20.13 -4.88 -17.72
CA PRO A 238 -21.47 -4.40 -17.38
C PRO A 238 -21.40 -3.22 -16.40
N ARG A 239 -22.40 -2.34 -16.45
CA ARG A 239 -22.51 -1.07 -15.70
C ARG A 239 -23.96 -0.72 -15.41
N GLY A 240 -24.16 0.43 -14.78
CA GLY A 240 -25.49 0.99 -14.49
C GLY A 240 -26.02 0.59 -13.12
N PHE A 241 -25.24 -0.15 -12.34
CA PHE A 241 -25.62 -0.58 -10.99
C PHE A 241 -25.48 0.58 -9.99
N ALA A 242 -26.43 0.66 -9.05
CA ALA A 242 -26.42 1.65 -7.97
C ALA A 242 -25.32 1.36 -6.94
N ASP A 243 -25.10 0.09 -6.65
CA ASP A 243 -24.12 -0.41 -5.69
C ASP A 243 -23.58 -1.80 -6.10
N SER A 244 -22.71 -2.36 -5.26
CA SER A 244 -22.11 -3.68 -5.43
C SER A 244 -23.13 -4.81 -5.33
N GLN A 245 -24.16 -4.67 -4.49
CA GLN A 245 -25.19 -5.69 -4.32
C GLN A 245 -26.06 -5.83 -5.58
N ALA A 246 -26.46 -4.73 -6.20
CA ALA A 246 -27.22 -4.74 -7.45
C ALA A 246 -26.45 -5.46 -8.58
N PHE A 247 -25.12 -5.35 -8.61
CA PHE A 247 -24.31 -6.11 -9.56
C PHE A 247 -24.29 -7.61 -9.25
N LEU A 248 -24.23 -8.02 -7.98
CA LEU A 248 -24.28 -9.43 -7.60
C LEU A 248 -25.65 -10.05 -7.92
N CYS A 249 -26.75 -9.34 -7.65
CA CYS A 249 -28.09 -9.78 -8.04
C CYS A 249 -28.21 -9.95 -9.56
N PHE A 250 -27.60 -9.05 -10.35
CA PHE A 250 -27.56 -9.16 -11.80
C PHE A 250 -26.87 -10.46 -12.27
N LEU A 251 -25.81 -10.90 -11.59
CA LEU A 251 -25.13 -12.17 -11.93
C LEU A 251 -26.02 -13.41 -11.67
N GLU A 252 -27.05 -13.27 -10.84
CA GLU A 252 -28.00 -14.34 -10.50
C GLU A 252 -29.27 -14.31 -11.37
N GLU A 253 -29.43 -13.32 -12.25
CA GLU A 253 -30.57 -13.26 -13.16
C GLU A 253 -30.58 -14.46 -14.13
N PRO A 254 -31.74 -15.05 -14.46
CA PRO A 254 -31.81 -16.28 -15.26
C PRO A 254 -31.12 -16.19 -16.62
N ALA A 255 -31.16 -15.02 -17.27
CA ALA A 255 -30.49 -14.82 -18.55
C ALA A 255 -28.96 -14.78 -18.40
N MET A 256 -28.47 -14.17 -17.32
CA MET A 256 -27.06 -14.08 -16.99
C MET A 256 -26.52 -15.47 -16.58
N VAL A 257 -27.25 -16.22 -15.76
CA VAL A 257 -26.90 -17.60 -15.38
C VAL A 257 -26.74 -18.48 -16.61
N ARG A 258 -27.67 -18.43 -17.57
CA ARG A 258 -27.55 -19.17 -18.85
C ARG A 258 -26.30 -18.79 -19.63
N LEU A 259 -25.98 -17.49 -19.74
CA LEU A 259 -24.77 -17.05 -20.42
C LEU A 259 -23.50 -17.57 -19.70
N MET A 260 -23.49 -17.57 -18.36
CA MET A 260 -22.36 -18.09 -17.58
C MET A 260 -22.21 -19.61 -17.72
N GLU A 261 -23.31 -20.37 -17.81
CA GLU A 261 -23.30 -21.81 -18.10
C GLU A 261 -22.71 -22.10 -19.48
N GLN A 262 -23.17 -21.38 -20.51
CA GLN A 262 -22.60 -21.49 -21.86
C GLN A 262 -21.10 -21.11 -21.86
N GLY A 263 -20.71 -20.08 -21.12
CA GLY A 263 -19.32 -19.69 -20.94
C GLY A 263 -18.48 -20.77 -20.25
N ARG A 264 -19.07 -21.50 -19.31
CA ARG A 264 -18.43 -22.65 -18.64
C ARG A 264 -18.20 -23.80 -19.61
N GLU A 265 -19.13 -24.09 -20.53
CA GLU A 265 -18.91 -25.08 -21.60
C GLU A 265 -17.73 -24.70 -22.49
N VAL A 266 -17.60 -23.42 -22.86
CA VAL A 266 -16.44 -22.90 -23.60
C VAL A 266 -15.14 -23.12 -22.82
N SER A 267 -15.15 -22.82 -21.52
CA SER A 267 -13.98 -23.04 -20.66
C SER A 267 -13.60 -24.52 -20.61
N ILE A 268 -14.54 -25.44 -20.36
CA ILE A 268 -14.29 -26.89 -20.34
C ILE A 268 -13.66 -27.35 -21.66
N TYR A 269 -14.25 -26.94 -22.77
CA TYR A 269 -13.75 -27.25 -24.11
C TYR A 269 -12.30 -26.78 -24.33
N GLN A 270 -11.93 -25.59 -23.86
CA GLN A 270 -10.56 -25.09 -23.95
C GLN A 270 -9.60 -25.85 -23.02
N GLN A 271 -10.06 -26.24 -21.84
CA GLN A 271 -9.28 -26.98 -20.85
C GLN A 271 -8.95 -28.40 -21.32
N GLU A 272 -9.88 -29.09 -21.98
CA GLU A 272 -9.64 -30.41 -22.59
C GLU A 272 -8.47 -30.36 -23.58
N ARG A 273 -8.41 -29.34 -24.44
CA ARG A 273 -7.29 -29.18 -25.39
C ARG A 273 -5.94 -28.89 -24.71
N VAL A 274 -5.95 -28.30 -23.51
CA VAL A 274 -4.71 -28.15 -22.73
C VAL A 274 -4.22 -29.52 -22.25
N MET A 275 -5.12 -30.44 -21.94
CA MET A 275 -4.76 -31.82 -21.58
C MET A 275 -4.20 -32.59 -22.79
N ASP A 276 -4.78 -32.41 -23.98
CA ASP A 276 -4.26 -33.01 -25.21
C ASP A 276 -2.82 -32.55 -25.51
N LYS A 277 -2.51 -31.28 -25.24
CA LYS A 277 -1.14 -30.75 -25.34
C LYS A 277 -0.19 -31.38 -24.33
N LEU A 278 -0.64 -31.64 -23.11
CA LEU A 278 0.17 -32.32 -22.09
C LEU A 278 0.48 -33.77 -22.53
N GLU A 279 -0.52 -34.49 -23.03
CA GLU A 279 -0.32 -35.85 -23.53
C GLU A 279 0.62 -35.89 -24.74
N THR A 280 0.42 -34.97 -25.69
CA THR A 280 1.29 -34.85 -26.87
C THR A 280 2.72 -34.47 -26.49
N PHE A 281 2.91 -33.64 -25.47
CA PHE A 281 4.24 -33.34 -24.94
C PHE A 281 4.95 -34.61 -24.44
N ASN A 282 4.26 -35.44 -23.66
CA ASN A 282 4.82 -36.70 -23.17
C ASN A 282 5.16 -37.67 -24.31
N ARG A 283 4.30 -37.74 -25.34
CA ARG A 283 4.48 -38.66 -26.46
C ARG A 283 5.58 -38.22 -27.44
N THR A 284 5.64 -36.94 -27.76
CA THR A 284 6.44 -36.43 -28.89
C THR A 284 7.69 -35.69 -28.45
N HIS A 285 7.62 -34.92 -27.37
CA HIS A 285 8.68 -33.95 -27.00
C HIS A 285 9.55 -34.40 -25.82
N LEU A 286 9.02 -35.24 -24.92
CA LEU A 286 9.70 -35.66 -23.68
C LEU A 286 11.11 -36.21 -23.92
N ASP A 287 11.26 -37.19 -24.80
CA ASP A 287 12.55 -37.81 -25.11
C ASP A 287 13.54 -36.84 -25.78
N GLY A 288 13.01 -35.90 -26.58
CA GLY A 288 13.81 -34.86 -27.21
C GLY A 288 14.35 -33.86 -26.19
N VAL A 289 13.51 -33.45 -25.24
CA VAL A 289 13.86 -32.53 -24.13
C VAL A 289 14.88 -33.17 -23.20
N SER A 290 14.65 -34.42 -22.78
CA SER A 290 15.57 -35.18 -21.90
C SER A 290 16.96 -35.31 -22.53
N ARG A 291 17.03 -35.67 -23.83
CA ARG A 291 18.30 -35.76 -24.57
C ARG A 291 18.97 -34.40 -24.75
N ARG A 292 18.23 -33.37 -25.17
CA ARG A 292 18.76 -32.03 -25.47
C ARG A 292 19.39 -31.37 -24.26
N TYR A 293 18.76 -31.51 -23.09
CA TYR A 293 19.27 -30.90 -21.86
C TYR A 293 20.09 -31.87 -20.99
N ASN A 294 20.24 -33.14 -21.40
CA ASN A 294 20.94 -34.17 -20.65
C ASN A 294 20.40 -34.31 -19.20
N ILE A 295 19.08 -34.46 -19.10
CA ILE A 295 18.34 -34.58 -17.84
C ILE A 295 17.44 -35.81 -17.86
N GLU A 296 17.15 -36.34 -16.67
CA GLU A 296 16.13 -37.37 -16.47
C GLU A 296 14.81 -36.69 -16.11
N LEU A 297 13.90 -36.59 -17.09
CA LEU A 297 12.57 -36.01 -16.90
C LEU A 297 11.53 -37.14 -16.99
N PRO A 298 10.85 -37.51 -15.88
CA PRO A 298 9.79 -38.50 -15.92
C PRO A 298 8.56 -37.97 -16.69
N PRO A 299 7.68 -38.87 -17.19
CA PRO A 299 6.41 -38.48 -17.81
C PRO A 299 5.58 -37.59 -16.87
N LEU A 300 5.02 -36.54 -17.43
CA LEU A 300 4.26 -35.55 -16.67
C LEU A 300 2.82 -36.02 -16.47
N THR A 301 2.34 -36.09 -15.23
CA THR A 301 1.01 -36.60 -14.93
C THR A 301 -0.05 -35.50 -14.90
N THR A 302 -1.29 -35.84 -15.31
CA THR A 302 -2.45 -34.95 -15.21
C THR A 302 -2.73 -34.55 -13.77
N HIS A 303 -2.56 -35.47 -12.82
CA HIS A 303 -2.77 -35.21 -11.40
C HIS A 303 -1.82 -34.12 -10.87
N ASP A 304 -0.52 -34.22 -11.18
CA ASP A 304 0.46 -33.23 -10.77
C ASP A 304 0.22 -31.87 -11.42
N PHE A 305 -0.21 -31.87 -12.69
CA PHE A 305 -0.56 -30.64 -13.40
C PHE A 305 -1.77 -29.94 -12.77
N LEU A 306 -2.86 -30.67 -12.51
CA LEU A 306 -4.04 -30.12 -11.85
C LEU A 306 -3.72 -29.61 -10.44
N LYS A 307 -2.88 -30.33 -9.69
CA LYS A 307 -2.39 -29.89 -8.37
C LYS A 307 -1.56 -28.61 -8.47
N PHE A 308 -0.76 -28.44 -9.53
CA PHE A 308 -0.01 -27.21 -9.79
C PHE A 308 -0.91 -26.01 -10.13
N VAL A 309 -2.02 -26.24 -10.84
CA VAL A 309 -3.00 -25.19 -11.19
C VAL A 309 -3.83 -24.79 -9.97
N GLY A 310 -4.26 -25.75 -9.15
CA GLY A 310 -5.08 -25.51 -7.98
C GLY A 310 -6.55 -25.27 -8.33
N ILE A 311 -7.11 -24.15 -7.90
CA ILE A 311 -8.55 -23.81 -8.05
C ILE A 311 -8.85 -23.15 -9.41
N GLY A 312 -7.82 -22.80 -10.18
CA GLY A 312 -7.96 -22.03 -11.43
C GLY A 312 -8.31 -22.85 -12.67
N GLN A 313 -8.70 -22.14 -13.73
CA GLN A 313 -8.92 -22.74 -15.05
C GLN A 313 -7.57 -23.19 -15.64
N THR A 314 -7.49 -24.42 -16.16
CA THR A 314 -6.27 -24.86 -16.85
C THR A 314 -6.06 -24.03 -18.13
N SER A 315 -4.81 -23.68 -18.42
CA SER A 315 -4.47 -22.83 -19.57
C SER A 315 -3.13 -23.26 -20.16
N THR A 316 -2.89 -22.91 -21.44
CA THR A 316 -1.59 -23.20 -22.07
C THR A 316 -0.45 -22.56 -21.28
N LEU A 317 -0.63 -21.35 -20.72
CA LEU A 317 0.35 -20.72 -19.85
C LEU A 317 0.61 -21.52 -18.57
N HIS A 318 -0.41 -22.14 -17.99
CA HIS A 318 -0.22 -23.03 -16.84
C HIS A 318 0.65 -24.23 -17.21
N LEU A 319 0.37 -24.84 -18.36
CA LEU A 319 1.12 -25.99 -18.86
C LEU A 319 2.58 -25.62 -19.15
N GLU A 320 2.82 -24.49 -19.82
CA GLU A 320 4.17 -23.96 -20.06
C GLU A 320 4.96 -23.82 -18.75
N LYS A 321 4.35 -23.23 -17.72
CA LYS A 321 5.01 -23.01 -16.42
C LYS A 321 5.24 -24.30 -15.66
N PHE A 322 4.31 -25.25 -15.75
CA PHE A 322 4.44 -26.56 -15.14
C PHE A 322 5.60 -27.34 -15.75
N ILE A 323 5.65 -27.44 -17.08
CA ILE A 323 6.74 -28.11 -17.82
C ILE A 323 8.08 -27.42 -17.51
N HIS A 324 8.11 -26.09 -17.58
CA HIS A 324 9.30 -25.31 -17.24
C HIS A 324 9.81 -25.62 -15.81
N GLN A 325 8.91 -25.67 -14.82
CA GLN A 325 9.27 -26.02 -13.45
C GLN A 325 9.83 -27.45 -13.36
N LYS A 326 9.22 -28.42 -14.05
CA LYS A 326 9.67 -29.82 -14.03
C LYS A 326 11.03 -30.00 -14.70
N ILE A 327 11.29 -29.30 -15.80
CA ILE A 327 12.62 -29.25 -16.42
C ILE A 327 13.63 -28.64 -15.44
N LEU A 328 13.27 -27.56 -14.73
CA LEU A 328 14.17 -26.91 -13.77
C LEU A 328 14.46 -27.80 -12.55
N GLU A 329 13.47 -28.54 -12.04
CA GLU A 329 13.64 -29.54 -10.99
C GLU A 329 14.62 -30.65 -11.43
N ALA A 330 14.46 -31.18 -12.64
CA ALA A 330 15.35 -32.18 -13.22
C ALA A 330 16.78 -31.64 -13.46
N LEU A 331 16.91 -30.39 -13.91
CA LEU A 331 18.21 -29.71 -14.02
C LEU A 331 18.91 -29.57 -12.67
N HIS A 332 18.19 -29.19 -11.61
CA HIS A 332 18.75 -29.15 -10.25
C HIS A 332 19.19 -30.54 -9.75
N GLY A 333 18.42 -31.59 -10.08
CA GLY A 333 18.80 -32.97 -9.83
C GLY A 333 20.14 -33.31 -10.51
N ARG A 334 20.25 -33.05 -11.82
CA ARG A 334 21.47 -33.28 -12.61
C ARG A 334 22.67 -32.53 -12.05
N VAL A 335 22.49 -31.28 -11.64
CA VAL A 335 23.57 -30.46 -11.07
C VAL A 335 24.02 -30.97 -9.72
N SER A 336 23.14 -31.61 -8.95
CA SER A 336 23.51 -32.26 -7.70
C SER A 336 24.42 -33.48 -7.97
N THR A 337 24.13 -34.26 -9.02
CA THR A 337 25.02 -35.34 -9.47
C THR A 337 26.36 -34.81 -9.99
N LEU A 338 26.33 -33.81 -10.86
CA LEU A 338 27.55 -33.18 -11.41
C LEU A 338 28.41 -32.52 -10.31
N ARG A 339 27.82 -32.06 -9.21
CA ARG A 339 28.55 -31.52 -8.06
C ARG A 339 29.41 -32.59 -7.40
N ASN A 340 28.86 -33.80 -7.20
CA ASN A 340 29.62 -34.92 -6.65
C ASN A 340 30.74 -35.36 -7.61
N GLU A 341 30.46 -35.37 -8.93
CA GLU A 341 31.47 -35.64 -9.96
C GLU A 341 32.58 -34.58 -9.96
N TYR A 342 32.23 -33.29 -9.82
CA TYR A 342 33.15 -32.16 -9.90
C TYR A 342 34.25 -32.20 -8.82
N GLU A 343 33.92 -32.67 -7.62
CA GLU A 343 34.89 -32.82 -6.51
C GLU A 343 36.00 -33.82 -6.85
N ALA A 344 35.65 -34.94 -7.51
CA ALA A 344 36.58 -35.99 -7.91
C ALA A 344 37.17 -35.83 -9.33
N ALA A 345 36.64 -34.90 -10.13
CA ALA A 345 37.00 -34.71 -11.54
C ALA A 345 38.36 -34.04 -11.77
N ASP A 346 38.98 -34.36 -12.90
CA ASP A 346 40.20 -33.72 -13.41
C ASP A 346 39.93 -32.31 -13.98
N ALA A 347 41.00 -31.59 -14.34
CA ALA A 347 40.89 -30.22 -14.83
C ALA A 347 40.15 -30.09 -16.18
N GLY A 348 40.13 -31.14 -17.01
CA GLY A 348 39.40 -31.15 -18.27
C GLY A 348 37.89 -31.29 -18.04
N ARG A 349 37.51 -32.30 -17.27
CA ARG A 349 36.11 -32.58 -16.91
C ARG A 349 35.48 -31.46 -16.10
N ARG A 350 36.23 -30.79 -15.22
CA ARG A 350 35.74 -29.60 -14.50
C ARG A 350 35.35 -28.46 -15.45
N ARG A 351 36.14 -28.21 -16.52
CA ARG A 351 35.78 -27.18 -17.52
C ARG A 351 34.51 -27.55 -18.28
N GLU A 352 34.36 -28.81 -18.68
CA GLU A 352 33.14 -29.27 -19.37
C GLU A 352 31.89 -29.05 -18.51
N ILE A 353 31.97 -29.36 -17.21
CA ILE A 353 30.88 -29.15 -16.27
C ILE A 353 30.55 -27.65 -16.16
N GLU A 354 31.56 -26.78 -16.00
CA GLU A 354 31.38 -25.33 -15.94
C GLU A 354 30.81 -24.72 -17.23
N GLU A 355 31.21 -25.23 -18.39
CA GLU A 355 30.69 -24.82 -19.70
C GLU A 355 29.23 -25.24 -19.87
N TRP A 356 28.89 -26.49 -19.52
CA TRP A 356 27.51 -26.96 -19.54
C TRP A 356 26.61 -26.12 -18.62
N LEU A 357 27.08 -25.78 -17.41
CA LEU A 357 26.35 -24.90 -16.49
C LEU A 357 26.17 -23.48 -17.01
N ARG A 358 27.20 -22.91 -17.66
CA ARG A 358 27.08 -21.60 -18.31
C ARG A 358 26.06 -21.64 -19.43
N ALA A 359 26.12 -22.66 -20.30
CA ALA A 359 25.15 -22.87 -21.37
C ALA A 359 23.73 -22.98 -20.80
N MET A 360 23.50 -23.89 -19.83
CA MET A 360 22.17 -24.10 -19.24
C MET A 360 21.63 -22.88 -18.50
N ASN A 361 22.47 -22.02 -17.92
CA ASN A 361 21.99 -20.77 -17.30
C ASN A 361 21.60 -19.70 -18.32
N LEU A 362 22.14 -19.76 -19.53
CA LEU A 362 21.83 -18.84 -20.64
C LEU A 362 20.66 -19.35 -21.50
N VAL A 363 20.33 -20.64 -21.43
CA VAL A 363 19.17 -21.20 -22.14
C VAL A 363 17.89 -20.57 -21.64
N ASP A 364 17.14 -20.05 -22.61
CA ASP A 364 15.79 -19.57 -22.43
C ASP A 364 14.81 -20.76 -22.36
N LEU A 365 14.58 -21.30 -21.16
CA LEU A 365 13.68 -22.44 -20.98
C LEU A 365 12.20 -22.06 -21.19
N GLU A 366 11.76 -20.85 -20.78
CA GLU A 366 10.36 -20.43 -20.95
C GLU A 366 9.98 -20.32 -22.44
N ALA A 367 10.82 -19.71 -23.28
CA ALA A 367 10.58 -19.59 -24.71
C ALA A 367 10.74 -20.95 -25.42
N ALA A 368 11.69 -21.79 -24.98
CA ALA A 368 11.84 -23.13 -25.52
C ALA A 368 10.57 -23.98 -25.27
N VAL A 369 10.02 -23.95 -24.05
CA VAL A 369 8.77 -24.65 -23.73
C VAL A 369 7.59 -24.07 -24.49
N GLY A 370 7.47 -22.73 -24.56
CA GLY A 370 6.42 -22.08 -25.35
C GLY A 370 6.44 -22.51 -26.82
N ASN A 371 7.62 -22.61 -27.43
CA ASN A 371 7.76 -23.10 -28.80
C ASN A 371 7.36 -24.58 -28.96
N LEU A 372 7.71 -25.43 -28.00
CA LEU A 372 7.33 -26.85 -28.01
C LEU A 372 5.81 -27.06 -27.91
N LEU A 373 5.08 -26.13 -27.28
CA LEU A 373 3.62 -26.17 -27.16
C LEU A 373 2.89 -25.36 -28.25
N SER A 374 3.65 -24.80 -29.21
CA SER A 374 3.11 -24.07 -30.34
C SER A 374 2.33 -25.00 -31.28
N ALA A 375 1.42 -24.41 -32.06
CA ALA A 375 0.66 -25.16 -33.06
C ALA A 375 1.54 -25.68 -34.21
N GLU A 376 2.70 -25.05 -34.46
CA GLU A 376 3.64 -25.48 -35.52
C GLU A 376 4.34 -26.79 -35.13
N MET A 377 4.70 -26.94 -33.85
CA MET A 377 5.36 -28.14 -33.33
C MET A 377 4.39 -29.27 -32.97
N ASN A 378 3.08 -29.03 -33.06
CA ASN A 378 2.03 -30.01 -32.74
C ASN A 378 0.90 -29.96 -33.77
N PRO A 379 1.15 -30.33 -35.05
CA PRO A 379 0.15 -30.25 -36.11
C PRO A 379 -1.03 -31.21 -35.91
N ASP A 380 -0.82 -32.31 -35.16
CA ASP A 380 -1.83 -33.32 -34.89
C ASP A 380 -2.91 -32.85 -33.90
N ILE A 381 -2.63 -31.79 -33.13
CA ILE A 381 -3.60 -31.21 -32.20
C ILE A 381 -4.41 -30.17 -32.96
N PRO A 382 -5.74 -30.32 -33.08
CA PRO A 382 -6.58 -29.31 -33.69
C PRO A 382 -6.33 -27.95 -33.03
N ARG A 383 -6.20 -26.89 -33.84
CA ARG A 383 -5.90 -25.55 -33.32
C ARG A 383 -7.10 -25.02 -32.53
N PRO A 384 -6.97 -24.68 -31.24
CA PRO A 384 -8.08 -24.14 -30.44
C PRO A 384 -8.63 -22.84 -31.03
N ASP A 385 -7.74 -22.09 -31.67
CA ASP A 385 -8.03 -20.79 -32.27
C ASP A 385 -8.56 -20.90 -33.72
N ASP A 386 -8.64 -22.13 -34.26
CA ASP A 386 -9.20 -22.38 -35.59
C ASP A 386 -10.66 -22.84 -35.47
N PRO A 387 -11.63 -22.01 -35.86
CA PRO A 387 -13.05 -22.32 -35.78
C PRO A 387 -13.50 -23.43 -36.76
N ASN A 388 -12.65 -23.88 -37.69
CA ASN A 388 -13.01 -24.80 -38.76
C ASN A 388 -12.62 -26.27 -38.50
N GLN A 389 -11.86 -26.58 -37.44
CA GLN A 389 -11.17 -27.87 -37.31
C GLN A 389 -11.86 -28.92 -36.41
N THR A 390 -13.03 -28.66 -35.81
CA THR A 390 -13.66 -29.65 -34.90
C THR A 390 -15.18 -29.82 -35.07
N PRO A 391 -15.72 -31.06 -34.93
CA PRO A 391 -17.14 -31.34 -35.16
C PRO A 391 -18.10 -30.81 -34.08
N ILE A 392 -17.65 -30.63 -32.83
CA ILE A 392 -18.48 -30.19 -31.70
C ILE A 392 -17.82 -28.97 -31.03
N VAL A 393 -18.17 -27.78 -31.53
CA VAL A 393 -17.74 -26.49 -30.94
C VAL A 393 -18.85 -25.95 -30.04
N PRO A 394 -18.59 -25.45 -28.82
CA PRO A 394 -19.61 -24.83 -27.96
C PRO A 394 -20.37 -23.69 -28.67
N SER A 395 -21.63 -23.49 -28.29
CA SER A 395 -22.55 -22.54 -28.97
C SER A 395 -22.00 -21.11 -29.05
N LEU A 396 -21.47 -20.56 -27.96
CA LEU A 396 -20.90 -19.21 -27.90
C LEU A 396 -19.73 -18.99 -28.87
N LEU A 397 -18.88 -20.00 -29.10
CA LEU A 397 -17.76 -19.90 -30.03
C LEU A 397 -18.21 -19.93 -31.50
N ARG A 398 -19.46 -20.28 -31.78
CA ARG A 398 -19.98 -20.26 -33.17
C ARG A 398 -20.47 -18.87 -33.58
N LEU A 399 -20.71 -17.98 -32.62
CA LEU A 399 -21.28 -16.66 -32.87
C LEU A 399 -20.30 -15.77 -33.64
N SER A 400 -20.84 -15.01 -34.58
CA SER A 400 -20.15 -13.87 -35.20
C SER A 400 -20.05 -12.69 -34.22
N PRO A 401 -19.17 -11.70 -34.48
CA PRO A 401 -19.05 -10.54 -33.61
C PRO A 401 -20.38 -9.80 -33.42
N PRO A 402 -21.17 -9.45 -34.46
CA PRO A 402 -22.46 -8.78 -34.25
C PRO A 402 -23.43 -9.58 -33.37
N GLU A 403 -23.57 -10.90 -33.62
CA GLU A 403 -24.47 -11.76 -32.83
C GLU A 403 -24.09 -11.81 -31.35
N LEU A 404 -22.78 -11.92 -31.05
CA LEU A 404 -22.29 -11.88 -29.68
C LEU A 404 -22.55 -10.52 -29.02
N LEU A 405 -22.30 -9.42 -29.75
CA LEU A 405 -22.49 -8.07 -29.23
C LEU A 405 -23.98 -7.79 -28.96
N ASP A 406 -24.88 -8.24 -29.82
CA ASP A 406 -26.33 -8.12 -29.64
C ASP A 406 -26.83 -8.96 -28.45
N LEU A 407 -26.32 -10.19 -28.29
CA LEU A 407 -26.59 -11.01 -27.10
C LEU A 407 -26.20 -10.27 -25.82
N LEU A 408 -24.99 -9.70 -25.77
CA LEU A 408 -24.51 -8.95 -24.60
C LEU A 408 -25.28 -7.65 -24.36
N ALA A 409 -25.69 -6.96 -25.42
CA ALA A 409 -26.50 -5.74 -25.34
C ALA A 409 -27.91 -6.01 -24.83
N SER A 410 -28.48 -7.19 -25.13
CA SER A 410 -29.80 -7.59 -24.65
C SER A 410 -29.88 -7.84 -23.14
N LEU A 411 -28.74 -8.17 -22.51
CA LEU A 411 -28.67 -8.50 -21.08
C LEU A 411 -28.62 -7.26 -20.18
N GLN A 412 -27.96 -6.19 -20.62
CA GLN A 412 -27.84 -4.97 -19.84
C GLN A 412 -27.71 -3.76 -20.76
N SER A 413 -28.51 -2.73 -20.51
CA SER A 413 -28.49 -1.48 -21.28
C SER A 413 -27.21 -0.67 -21.06
N GLY A 414 -26.69 -0.66 -19.83
CA GLY A 414 -25.45 0.03 -19.48
C GLY A 414 -24.25 -0.90 -19.54
N PHE A 415 -23.44 -0.85 -20.59
CA PHE A 415 -22.22 -1.67 -20.67
C PHE A 415 -21.10 -0.99 -21.45
N ARG A 416 -19.94 -1.64 -21.46
CA ARG A 416 -18.75 -1.19 -22.20
C ARG A 416 -18.05 -2.39 -22.79
N ILE A 417 -17.79 -2.32 -24.10
CA ILE A 417 -17.02 -3.35 -24.80
C ILE A 417 -15.65 -2.78 -25.16
N THR A 418 -14.62 -3.56 -24.84
CA THR A 418 -13.24 -3.31 -25.25
C THR A 418 -12.84 -4.39 -26.23
N LEU A 419 -12.44 -4.01 -27.45
CA LEU A 419 -11.84 -4.92 -28.41
C LEU A 419 -10.36 -5.12 -28.03
N ASN A 420 -9.97 -6.38 -27.83
CA ASN A 420 -8.56 -6.76 -27.71
C ASN A 420 -7.92 -6.73 -29.11
N LEU A 421 -6.75 -6.12 -29.24
CA LEU A 421 -6.05 -5.92 -30.51
C LEU A 421 -4.99 -6.99 -30.81
N THR A 422 -4.79 -7.97 -29.94
CA THR A 422 -3.85 -9.07 -30.20
C THR A 422 -4.25 -9.79 -31.50
N ASN A 423 -3.31 -9.94 -32.44
CA ASN A 423 -3.50 -10.58 -33.76
C ASN A 423 -4.55 -9.92 -34.68
N LEU A 424 -4.86 -8.64 -34.48
CA LEU A 424 -5.73 -7.85 -35.36
C LEU A 424 -4.96 -6.81 -36.16
N GLN A 425 -5.17 -6.76 -37.48
CA GLN A 425 -4.66 -5.69 -38.31
C GLN A 425 -5.62 -4.50 -38.37
N VAL A 426 -5.18 -3.38 -38.94
CA VAL A 426 -5.99 -2.14 -38.97
C VAL A 426 -7.27 -2.30 -39.80
N GLU A 427 -7.23 -3.09 -40.87
CA GLU A 427 -8.38 -3.47 -41.69
C GLU A 427 -9.41 -4.30 -40.91
N ASP A 428 -8.95 -5.24 -40.08
CA ASP A 428 -9.85 -6.03 -39.22
C ASP A 428 -10.58 -5.12 -38.23
N VAL A 429 -9.85 -4.17 -37.64
CA VAL A 429 -10.43 -3.24 -36.67
C VAL A 429 -11.42 -2.28 -37.35
N ALA A 430 -11.15 -1.82 -38.57
CA ALA A 430 -12.08 -0.96 -39.31
C ALA A 430 -13.41 -1.68 -39.59
N GLU A 431 -13.35 -2.92 -40.08
CA GLU A 431 -14.52 -3.77 -40.33
C GLU A 431 -15.30 -4.04 -39.04
N LEU A 432 -14.62 -4.50 -37.98
CA LEU A 432 -15.26 -4.78 -36.69
C LEU A 432 -15.92 -3.55 -36.06
N LEU A 433 -15.29 -2.37 -36.13
CA LEU A 433 -15.87 -1.14 -35.60
C LEU A 433 -17.15 -0.76 -36.37
N TYR A 434 -17.13 -0.89 -37.69
CA TYR A 434 -18.30 -0.61 -38.53
C TYR A 434 -19.43 -1.61 -38.29
N ASP A 435 -19.15 -2.91 -38.35
CA ASP A 435 -20.14 -3.97 -38.19
C ASP A 435 -20.73 -4.02 -36.77
N SER A 436 -19.98 -3.52 -35.77
CA SER A 436 -20.49 -3.39 -34.40
C SER A 436 -21.49 -2.24 -34.21
N ASN A 437 -21.71 -1.39 -35.22
CA ASN A 437 -22.63 -0.25 -35.17
C ASN A 437 -22.44 0.66 -33.93
N GLY A 438 -21.18 0.91 -33.54
CA GLY A 438 -20.84 1.74 -32.37
C GLY A 438 -20.86 1.02 -31.01
N THR A 439 -21.20 -0.27 -30.97
CA THR A 439 -21.25 -1.06 -29.72
C THR A 439 -19.86 -1.22 -29.10
N ILE A 440 -18.83 -1.42 -29.93
CA ILE A 440 -17.43 -1.39 -29.49
C ILE A 440 -17.08 0.05 -29.14
N SER A 441 -16.92 0.33 -27.85
CA SER A 441 -16.67 1.69 -27.35
C SER A 441 -15.26 1.90 -26.81
N ARG A 442 -14.42 0.86 -26.79
CA ARG A 442 -13.00 0.92 -26.41
C ARG A 442 -12.11 0.00 -27.25
N LEU A 443 -10.85 0.38 -27.38
CA LEU A 443 -9.77 -0.45 -27.91
C LEU A 443 -8.67 -0.64 -26.85
N GLU A 444 -8.16 -1.87 -26.69
CA GLU A 444 -6.94 -2.12 -25.92
C GLU A 444 -5.70 -1.79 -26.73
N ILE A 445 -5.38 -0.49 -26.80
CA ILE A 445 -4.27 0.03 -27.62
C ILE A 445 -2.88 -0.34 -27.08
N PHE A 446 -2.77 -0.89 -25.88
CA PHE A 446 -1.48 -1.23 -25.33
C PHE A 446 -1.60 -2.34 -24.28
N ASN A 447 -0.91 -3.44 -24.56
CA ASN A 447 -0.72 -4.56 -23.66
C ASN A 447 0.78 -4.72 -23.40
N LEU A 448 1.18 -4.69 -22.13
CA LEU A 448 2.59 -4.73 -21.76
C LEU A 448 3.27 -6.07 -22.11
N LYS A 449 2.52 -7.17 -22.11
CA LYS A 449 3.02 -8.48 -22.51
C LYS A 449 3.30 -8.51 -24.01
N ASP A 450 2.37 -8.03 -24.81
CA ASP A 450 2.53 -7.98 -26.27
C ASP A 450 3.68 -7.05 -26.66
N TRP A 451 3.82 -5.93 -25.95
CA TRP A 451 4.93 -5.00 -26.14
C TRP A 451 6.29 -5.65 -25.82
N ALA A 452 6.38 -6.40 -24.72
CA ALA A 452 7.59 -7.13 -24.37
C ALA A 452 7.92 -8.27 -25.36
N ALA A 453 6.91 -8.84 -26.03
CA ALA A 453 7.08 -9.85 -27.07
C ALA A 453 7.38 -9.27 -28.47
N GLY A 454 7.32 -7.94 -28.64
CA GLY A 454 7.50 -7.28 -29.93
C GLY A 454 6.26 -7.30 -30.84
N CYS A 455 5.11 -7.77 -30.35
CA CYS A 455 3.89 -7.94 -31.14
C CYS A 455 3.01 -6.65 -31.17
N THR A 456 3.61 -5.47 -31.39
CA THR A 456 2.89 -4.18 -31.32
C THR A 456 2.98 -3.33 -32.59
N ASP A 457 3.49 -3.87 -33.68
CA ASP A 457 3.77 -3.12 -34.92
C ASP A 457 2.51 -2.61 -35.63
N HIS A 458 1.37 -3.29 -35.44
CA HIS A 458 0.06 -2.92 -36.02
C HIS A 458 -0.63 -1.77 -35.28
N ILE A 459 -0.26 -1.51 -34.02
CA ILE A 459 -0.95 -0.58 -33.13
C ILE A 459 -0.90 0.89 -33.61
N PRO A 460 0.22 1.42 -34.15
CA PRO A 460 0.26 2.79 -34.66
C PRO A 460 -0.78 3.08 -35.74
N ALA A 461 -1.04 2.13 -36.65
CA ALA A 461 -2.04 2.26 -37.70
C ALA A 461 -3.46 2.30 -37.10
N ILE A 462 -3.76 1.41 -36.15
CA ILE A 462 -5.04 1.39 -35.42
C ILE A 462 -5.27 2.68 -34.63
N ASN A 463 -4.23 3.22 -33.97
CA ASN A 463 -4.33 4.49 -33.26
C ASN A 463 -4.59 5.67 -34.23
N ARG A 464 -4.08 5.63 -35.47
CA ARG A 464 -4.43 6.64 -36.50
C ARG A 464 -5.90 6.55 -36.89
N LEU A 465 -6.43 5.33 -37.11
CA LEU A 465 -7.84 5.09 -37.38
C LEU A 465 -8.73 5.61 -36.23
N GLN A 466 -8.43 5.23 -34.98
CA GLN A 466 -9.15 5.70 -33.80
C GLN A 466 -9.19 7.24 -33.73
N ARG A 467 -8.07 7.90 -34.00
CA ARG A 467 -8.00 9.37 -34.01
C ARG A 467 -8.86 9.98 -35.12
N ALA A 468 -8.80 9.44 -36.33
CA ALA A 468 -9.60 9.93 -37.45
C ALA A 468 -11.11 9.84 -37.14
N ILE A 469 -11.55 8.75 -36.49
CA ILE A 469 -12.93 8.57 -36.01
C ILE A 469 -13.27 9.60 -34.93
N ASN A 470 -12.43 9.72 -33.90
CA ASN A 470 -12.69 10.58 -32.74
C ASN A 470 -12.63 12.09 -33.05
N GLU A 471 -11.74 12.52 -33.94
CA GLU A 471 -11.66 13.91 -34.42
C GLU A 471 -12.90 14.26 -35.28
N GLY A 472 -13.62 13.25 -35.76
CA GLY A 472 -14.84 13.42 -36.53
C GLY A 472 -14.61 14.10 -37.88
N SER A 473 -13.39 14.03 -38.42
CA SER A 473 -13.01 14.60 -39.71
C SER A 473 -13.24 13.59 -40.84
N PRO A 474 -14.23 13.81 -41.74
CA PRO A 474 -14.50 12.88 -42.84
C PRO A 474 -13.31 12.72 -43.78
N ILE A 475 -12.54 13.79 -43.98
CA ILE A 475 -11.36 13.81 -44.84
C ILE A 475 -10.25 12.92 -44.28
N ALA A 476 -10.00 13.03 -42.98
CA ALA A 476 -8.98 12.21 -42.31
C ALA A 476 -9.38 10.73 -42.32
N LEU A 477 -10.65 10.43 -42.02
CA LEU A 477 -11.17 9.07 -42.03
C LEU A 477 -11.12 8.45 -43.43
N LYS A 478 -11.54 9.21 -44.45
CA LYS A 478 -11.47 8.78 -45.86
C LYS A 478 -10.02 8.46 -46.26
N ARG A 479 -9.06 9.32 -45.90
CA ARG A 479 -7.64 9.09 -46.20
C ARG A 479 -7.13 7.82 -45.53
N VAL A 480 -7.41 7.62 -44.25
CA VAL A 480 -6.98 6.42 -43.52
C VAL A 480 -7.60 5.16 -44.14
N LEU A 481 -8.88 5.17 -44.50
CA LEU A 481 -9.53 4.03 -45.14
C LEU A 481 -8.93 3.71 -46.52
N LEU A 482 -8.62 4.72 -47.33
CA LEU A 482 -7.93 4.52 -48.61
C LEU A 482 -6.53 3.91 -48.40
N GLU A 483 -5.75 4.40 -47.42
CA GLU A 483 -4.44 3.81 -47.07
C GLU A 483 -4.58 2.33 -46.65
N ILE A 484 -5.65 1.99 -45.93
CA ILE A 484 -5.92 0.59 -45.52
C ILE A 484 -6.29 -0.25 -46.74
N ILE A 485 -7.14 0.25 -47.65
CA ILE A 485 -7.51 -0.44 -48.89
C ILE A 485 -6.27 -0.71 -49.76
N ASP A 486 -5.42 0.30 -49.95
CA ASP A 486 -4.18 0.14 -50.71
C ASP A 486 -3.25 -0.90 -50.07
N HIS A 487 -3.15 -0.91 -48.74
CA HIS A 487 -2.37 -1.91 -48.01
C HIS A 487 -2.90 -3.33 -48.23
N VAL A 488 -4.22 -3.53 -48.10
CA VAL A 488 -4.86 -4.83 -48.34
C VAL A 488 -4.70 -5.25 -49.80
N ALA A 489 -4.82 -4.32 -50.75
CA ALA A 489 -4.61 -4.57 -52.17
C ALA A 489 -3.19 -5.08 -52.48
N SER A 490 -2.19 -4.58 -51.75
CA SER A 490 -0.79 -5.01 -51.87
C SER A 490 -0.45 -6.30 -51.11
N SER A 491 -1.39 -6.86 -50.34
CA SER A 491 -1.17 -8.06 -49.54
C SER A 491 -1.43 -9.36 -50.31
N GLU A 492 -0.87 -10.47 -49.82
CA GLU A 492 -1.08 -11.84 -50.34
C GLU A 492 -2.20 -12.59 -49.59
N LEU A 493 -3.19 -11.87 -49.05
CA LEU A 493 -4.30 -12.47 -48.30
C LEU A 493 -5.27 -13.24 -49.22
N ALA A 494 -5.71 -14.41 -48.79
CA ALA A 494 -6.65 -15.25 -49.55
C ALA A 494 -8.02 -14.58 -49.72
N ASP A 495 -8.48 -13.81 -48.72
CA ASP A 495 -9.75 -13.07 -48.69
C ASP A 495 -9.59 -11.59 -49.09
N ARG A 496 -8.50 -11.23 -49.78
CA ARG A 496 -8.18 -9.84 -50.17
C ARG A 496 -9.31 -9.12 -50.89
N ARG A 497 -9.93 -9.77 -51.88
CA ARG A 497 -11.00 -9.13 -52.69
C ARG A 497 -12.20 -8.77 -51.82
N GLU A 498 -12.65 -9.71 -50.99
CA GLU A 498 -13.78 -9.52 -50.08
C GLU A 498 -13.51 -8.38 -49.08
N ARG A 499 -12.29 -8.30 -48.53
CA ARG A 499 -11.88 -7.20 -47.63
C ARG A 499 -11.89 -5.85 -48.33
N ILE A 500 -11.42 -5.77 -49.58
CA ILE A 500 -11.43 -4.53 -50.37
C ILE A 500 -12.87 -4.09 -50.64
N ASP A 501 -13.75 -5.02 -51.03
CA ASP A 501 -15.16 -4.73 -51.28
C ASP A 501 -15.83 -4.20 -50.01
N LYS A 502 -15.63 -4.88 -48.87
CA LYS A 502 -16.17 -4.47 -47.57
C LYS A 502 -15.65 -3.12 -47.11
N LEU A 503 -14.34 -2.87 -47.23
CA LEU A 503 -13.76 -1.55 -46.91
C LEU A 503 -14.26 -0.46 -47.88
N GLY A 504 -14.52 -0.84 -49.13
CA GLY A 504 -15.19 -0.01 -50.12
C GLY A 504 -16.59 0.39 -49.68
N ASP A 505 -17.39 -0.55 -49.18
CA ASP A 505 -18.73 -0.26 -48.63
C ASP A 505 -18.65 0.71 -47.45
N ILE A 506 -17.72 0.48 -46.51
CA ILE A 506 -17.47 1.37 -45.36
C ILE A 506 -17.07 2.77 -45.82
N LEU A 507 -16.27 2.86 -46.89
CA LEU A 507 -15.84 4.13 -47.49
C LEU A 507 -17.02 4.90 -48.11
N HIS A 508 -17.97 4.20 -48.73
CA HIS A 508 -19.18 4.81 -49.28
C HIS A 508 -20.17 5.22 -48.17
N ASP A 509 -20.19 4.50 -47.05
CA ASP A 509 -21.03 4.81 -45.87
C ASP A 509 -20.28 5.52 -44.72
N LEU A 510 -19.33 6.39 -45.08
CA LEU A 510 -18.45 7.06 -44.12
C LEU A 510 -19.20 7.98 -43.14
N ILE A 511 -20.36 8.52 -43.55
CA ILE A 511 -21.17 9.41 -42.72
C ILE A 511 -21.80 8.62 -41.57
N SER A 512 -22.37 7.43 -41.84
CA SER A 512 -22.97 6.58 -40.82
C SER A 512 -21.89 6.05 -39.88
N PHE A 513 -20.75 5.59 -40.43
CA PHE A 513 -19.63 5.12 -39.62
C PHE A 513 -19.14 6.19 -38.63
N ARG A 514 -19.06 7.44 -39.09
CA ARG A 514 -18.76 8.59 -38.22
C ARG A 514 -19.86 8.85 -37.20
N ALA A 515 -21.13 8.79 -37.61
CA ALA A 515 -22.27 9.08 -36.75
C ALA A 515 -22.32 8.14 -35.53
N MET A 516 -21.96 6.86 -35.71
CA MET A 516 -21.88 5.84 -34.65
C MET A 516 -21.02 6.30 -33.45
N TYR A 517 -19.95 7.06 -33.70
CA TYR A 517 -18.99 7.49 -32.66
C TYR A 517 -19.06 8.97 -32.29
N LYS A 518 -20.00 9.74 -32.88
CA LYS A 518 -20.13 11.19 -32.63
C LYS A 518 -20.56 11.51 -31.20
N GLY A 519 -21.46 10.71 -30.61
CA GLY A 519 -21.98 10.92 -29.25
C GLY A 519 -21.05 10.39 -28.14
N GLY A 520 -20.15 9.47 -28.47
CA GLY A 520 -19.23 8.84 -27.53
C GLY A 520 -17.93 8.43 -28.24
N PRO A 521 -16.82 9.15 -28.02
CA PRO A 521 -15.56 8.82 -28.70
C PRO A 521 -15.04 7.44 -28.27
N LEU A 522 -14.38 6.76 -29.20
CA LEU A 522 -13.73 5.47 -28.98
C LEU A 522 -12.56 5.66 -28.02
N LYS A 523 -12.62 5.03 -26.83
CA LYS A 523 -11.63 5.24 -25.75
C LYS A 523 -10.54 4.18 -25.74
N SER A 524 -9.38 4.55 -25.23
CA SER A 524 -8.25 3.62 -25.14
C SER A 524 -8.16 2.91 -23.79
N ARG A 525 -7.70 1.65 -23.80
CA ARG A 525 -7.36 0.84 -22.63
C ARG A 525 -5.92 0.38 -22.69
N ILE A 526 -5.31 0.29 -21.51
CA ILE A 526 -3.90 0.00 -21.33
C ILE A 526 -3.79 -1.00 -20.18
N GLY A 527 -3.37 -2.21 -20.51
CA GLY A 527 -3.28 -3.34 -19.58
C GLY A 527 -1.86 -3.88 -19.47
N SER A 528 -1.57 -4.58 -18.37
CA SER A 528 -0.31 -5.31 -18.26
C SER A 528 -0.41 -6.76 -18.72
N ASP A 529 -1.62 -7.33 -18.75
CA ASP A 529 -1.85 -8.77 -18.87
C ASP A 529 -1.02 -9.60 -17.86
N SER A 530 -0.79 -9.01 -16.68
CA SER A 530 0.11 -9.59 -15.68
C SER A 530 -0.53 -10.80 -14.99
N THR A 531 0.08 -11.97 -15.17
CA THR A 531 -0.31 -13.23 -14.48
C THR A 531 0.50 -13.48 -13.22
N GLY A 532 1.63 -12.79 -13.04
CA GLY A 532 2.56 -12.98 -11.92
C GLY A 532 3.38 -14.28 -11.97
N ARG A 533 3.41 -14.96 -13.13
CA ARG A 533 4.09 -16.26 -13.32
C ARG A 533 5.41 -16.18 -14.11
N SER A 534 5.74 -15.07 -14.77
CA SER A 534 7.02 -14.90 -15.50
C SER A 534 7.89 -13.78 -14.89
N PRO A 535 9.19 -14.01 -14.69
CA PRO A 535 10.15 -12.99 -14.25
C PRO A 535 10.59 -12.02 -15.36
N ARG A 536 10.22 -12.29 -16.62
CA ARG A 536 10.61 -11.51 -17.81
C ARG A 536 9.68 -10.36 -18.14
N LEU A 537 8.42 -10.50 -17.76
CA LEU A 537 7.41 -9.48 -17.96
C LEU A 537 7.38 -8.56 -16.74
N HIS A 538 7.13 -7.26 -16.95
CA HIS A 538 6.90 -6.40 -15.80
C HIS A 538 5.66 -6.89 -15.07
N GLY A 539 5.72 -6.92 -13.74
CA GLY A 539 4.52 -7.16 -12.94
C GLY A 539 3.47 -6.05 -13.13
N MET A 540 2.22 -6.33 -12.76
CA MET A 540 1.08 -5.40 -12.89
C MET A 540 1.36 -3.97 -12.41
N GLY A 541 0.67 -3.01 -13.05
CA GLY A 541 0.52 -1.63 -12.61
C GLY A 541 1.25 -0.59 -13.47
N LEU A 542 0.53 0.47 -13.79
CA LEU A 542 1.01 1.64 -14.52
C LEU A 542 0.67 2.90 -13.74
N VAL A 543 1.48 3.96 -13.89
CA VAL A 543 1.23 5.26 -13.25
C VAL A 543 1.57 6.42 -14.17
N VAL A 544 0.76 7.47 -14.15
CA VAL A 544 1.04 8.71 -14.88
C VAL A 544 2.03 9.57 -14.10
N ASP A 545 3.21 9.83 -14.67
CA ASP A 545 4.34 10.52 -14.00
C ASP A 545 3.91 11.86 -13.40
N ASP A 546 3.09 12.62 -14.13
CA ASP A 546 2.65 13.97 -13.76
C ASP A 546 1.91 14.03 -12.40
N THR A 547 1.26 12.93 -12.03
CA THR A 547 0.47 12.82 -10.80
C THR A 547 1.30 12.46 -9.57
N LEU A 548 2.58 12.10 -9.77
CA LEU A 548 3.48 11.69 -8.70
C LEU A 548 4.16 12.89 -7.98
N PRO A 549 4.52 12.73 -6.70
CA PRO A 549 5.35 13.69 -5.98
C PRO A 549 6.65 13.99 -6.74
N ARG A 550 7.13 15.24 -6.71
CA ARG A 550 8.36 15.67 -7.43
C ARG A 550 9.57 14.77 -7.15
N ARG A 551 9.68 14.22 -5.94
CA ARG A 551 10.76 13.29 -5.55
C ARG A 551 10.61 11.93 -6.22
N ALA A 552 9.40 11.39 -6.28
CA ALA A 552 9.09 10.13 -6.95
C ALA A 552 9.38 10.23 -8.45
N ARG A 553 9.00 11.33 -9.11
CA ARG A 553 9.33 11.59 -10.53
C ARG A 553 10.83 11.59 -10.81
N ARG A 554 11.60 12.33 -10.00
CA ARG A 554 13.08 12.33 -10.10
C ARG A 554 13.67 10.94 -9.89
N ARG A 555 13.07 10.14 -9.01
CA ARG A 555 13.51 8.76 -8.76
C ARG A 555 13.15 7.84 -9.94
N ALA A 556 11.93 7.92 -10.44
CA ALA A 556 11.48 7.13 -11.59
C ALA A 556 12.40 7.35 -12.78
N ARG A 557 12.77 8.61 -13.08
CA ARG A 557 13.76 8.95 -14.12
C ARG A 557 15.15 8.32 -13.92
N LYS A 558 15.59 8.16 -12.66
CA LYS A 558 16.87 7.50 -12.34
C LYS A 558 16.81 5.98 -12.46
N ASP A 559 15.62 5.41 -12.31
CA ASP A 559 15.41 3.95 -12.34
C ASP A 559 15.03 3.47 -13.77
N LEU A 560 14.96 4.39 -14.75
CA LEU A 560 14.76 4.06 -16.16
C LEU A 560 15.87 3.15 -16.66
N GLY A 561 15.50 2.05 -17.31
CA GLY A 561 16.46 1.08 -17.85
C GLY A 561 17.16 0.20 -16.80
N VAL A 562 16.90 0.37 -15.50
CA VAL A 562 17.40 -0.53 -14.44
C VAL A 562 16.27 -1.39 -13.83
N GLY A 563 15.03 -1.09 -14.22
CA GLY A 563 13.85 -1.85 -13.79
C GLY A 563 12.52 -1.15 -14.00
N ARG A 564 12.49 0.08 -14.53
CA ARG A 564 11.26 0.74 -14.99
C ARG A 564 11.42 1.25 -16.40
N ASP A 565 10.31 1.32 -17.11
CA ASP A 565 10.24 1.84 -18.47
C ASP A 565 9.11 2.87 -18.57
N ILE A 566 9.30 3.83 -19.48
CA ILE A 566 8.25 4.75 -19.92
C ILE A 566 7.64 4.12 -21.16
N ILE A 567 6.38 3.72 -21.07
CA ILE A 567 5.67 3.16 -22.22
C ILE A 567 5.35 4.28 -23.22
N PRO A 568 5.23 4.00 -24.54
CA PRO A 568 4.99 4.99 -25.58
C PRO A 568 3.55 5.51 -25.60
N ILE A 569 2.98 5.78 -24.42
CA ILE A 569 1.63 6.29 -24.22
C ILE A 569 1.68 7.60 -23.45
N ARG A 570 0.90 8.57 -23.93
CA ARG A 570 0.70 9.85 -23.26
C ARG A 570 -0.75 10.02 -22.83
N ILE A 571 -0.93 10.35 -21.56
CA ILE A 571 -2.22 10.65 -20.93
C ILE A 571 -2.21 12.11 -20.48
N THR A 572 -3.13 12.91 -21.02
CA THR A 572 -3.31 14.30 -20.60
C THR A 572 -4.03 14.34 -19.26
N THR A 573 -3.41 14.98 -18.27
CA THR A 573 -3.95 15.10 -16.90
C THR A 573 -4.15 16.55 -16.50
N PHE A 574 -5.23 16.83 -15.78
CA PHE A 574 -5.57 18.14 -15.26
C PHE A 574 -5.62 18.10 -13.73
N ARG A 575 -4.98 19.08 -13.10
CA ARG A 575 -5.04 19.22 -11.64
C ARG A 575 -6.32 19.97 -11.26
N ARG A 576 -7.28 19.27 -10.67
CA ARG A 576 -8.53 19.86 -10.19
C ARG A 576 -8.40 20.28 -8.73
N VAL A 577 -8.80 21.52 -8.42
CA VAL A 577 -8.80 22.05 -7.05
C VAL A 577 -10.23 22.41 -6.67
N THR A 578 -10.85 21.57 -5.84
CA THR A 578 -12.20 21.80 -5.33
C THR A 578 -12.13 22.53 -4.00
N ARG A 579 -12.92 23.59 -3.83
CA ARG A 579 -13.01 24.35 -2.57
C ARG A 579 -14.36 24.06 -1.94
N VAL A 580 -14.36 23.25 -0.88
CA VAL A 580 -15.58 22.86 -0.16
C VAL A 580 -15.75 23.78 1.06
N PRO A 581 -16.90 24.45 1.25
CA PRO A 581 -17.11 25.30 2.43
C PRO A 581 -17.00 24.47 3.71
N ARG A 582 -16.33 25.00 4.73
CA ARG A 582 -16.24 24.35 6.05
C ARG A 582 -17.60 24.42 6.74
N ARG A 583 -18.43 23.38 6.61
CA ARG A 583 -19.54 23.14 7.55
C ARG A 583 -18.92 22.77 8.91
N ASN A 584 -19.19 23.59 9.93
CA ASN A 584 -18.78 23.42 11.33
C ASN A 584 -17.30 23.72 11.65
N GLY A 585 -16.98 25.01 11.77
CA GLY A 585 -15.96 25.48 12.70
C GLY A 585 -16.64 26.14 13.91
N PRO A 586 -16.01 26.22 15.10
CA PRO A 586 -16.60 26.79 16.32
C PRO A 586 -16.94 28.29 16.24
N GLY A 587 -16.81 28.92 15.08
CA GLY A 587 -17.19 30.31 14.80
C GLY A 587 -18.32 30.47 13.78
N ALA A 588 -18.89 29.38 13.24
CA ALA A 588 -19.92 29.48 12.19
C ALA A 588 -21.34 29.78 12.71
N ARG A 589 -21.54 29.84 14.04
CA ARG A 589 -22.83 30.19 14.67
C ARG A 589 -22.93 31.63 15.18
N ARG A 590 -21.94 32.49 14.96
CA ARG A 590 -22.05 33.92 15.24
C ARG A 590 -21.38 34.75 14.15
N ASN A 591 -22.21 35.18 13.20
CA ASN A 591 -22.31 36.56 12.70
C ASN A 591 -22.93 36.52 11.30
N GLY A 592 -24.26 36.60 11.27
CA GLY A 592 -24.94 37.25 10.16
C GLY A 592 -24.59 38.74 10.23
N THR A 593 -23.59 39.15 9.45
CA THR A 593 -23.41 40.50 8.87
C THR A 593 -22.03 40.53 8.23
N GLY A 594 -21.98 41.01 6.99
CA GLY A 594 -20.79 40.99 6.17
C GLY A 594 -19.66 41.83 6.75
N THR A 595 -18.47 41.26 6.75
CA THR A 595 -17.22 42.02 6.64
C THR A 595 -16.36 41.35 5.56
N HIS A 596 -16.43 41.92 4.36
CA HIS A 596 -15.43 41.76 3.32
C HIS A 596 -14.09 42.27 3.87
N GLY A 597 -13.08 41.39 3.96
CA GLY A 597 -11.75 41.79 4.41
C GLY A 597 -10.81 40.64 4.78
N SER A 598 -11.30 39.43 5.04
CA SER A 598 -10.44 38.25 5.09
C SER A 598 -10.40 37.60 3.71
N PRO A 599 -9.21 37.25 3.17
CA PRO A 599 -9.14 36.72 1.82
C PRO A 599 -9.90 35.38 1.81
N GLY A 600 -10.89 35.25 0.91
CA GLY A 600 -11.95 34.23 0.91
C GLY A 600 -11.53 32.76 0.76
N TRP A 601 -10.29 32.39 1.09
CA TRP A 601 -9.76 31.02 1.11
C TRP A 601 -9.75 30.38 2.51
N TRP A 602 -9.97 31.14 3.59
CA TRP A 602 -9.88 30.64 4.97
C TRP A 602 -11.11 29.80 5.39
N GLY A 603 -12.29 30.13 4.84
CA GLY A 603 -13.55 29.43 5.08
C GLY A 603 -13.75 28.13 4.29
N TYR A 604 -12.83 27.80 3.37
CA TYR A 604 -12.96 26.65 2.49
C TYR A 604 -11.89 25.59 2.79
N ARG A 605 -12.30 24.33 2.82
CA ARG A 605 -11.41 23.17 2.74
C ARG A 605 -11.00 22.98 1.29
N ARG A 606 -9.70 23.06 1.03
CA ARG A 606 -9.11 22.80 -0.28
C ARG A 606 -8.91 21.29 -0.48
N GLN A 607 -9.56 20.72 -1.48
CA GLN A 607 -9.36 19.36 -1.97
C GLN A 607 -8.66 19.41 -3.33
N VAL A 608 -7.71 18.52 -3.56
CA VAL A 608 -6.93 18.48 -4.82
C VAL A 608 -7.00 17.06 -5.35
N ASP A 609 -7.51 16.93 -6.56
CA ASP A 609 -7.62 15.65 -7.27
C ASP A 609 -7.06 15.80 -8.68
N TRP A 610 -6.82 14.68 -9.34
CA TRP A 610 -6.39 14.64 -10.74
C TRP A 610 -7.54 14.12 -11.59
N ASP A 611 -7.83 14.85 -12.66
CA ASP A 611 -8.72 14.41 -13.71
C ASP A 611 -7.91 14.05 -14.95
N PHE A 612 -8.40 13.16 -15.80
CA PHE A 612 -7.73 12.82 -17.05
C PHE A 612 -8.73 12.69 -18.19
N GLN A 613 -8.30 13.17 -19.35
CA GLN A 613 -9.10 13.12 -20.56
C GLN A 613 -8.97 11.73 -21.19
N SER A 614 -10.00 10.90 -21.03
CA SER A 614 -9.98 9.49 -21.48
C SER A 614 -9.87 9.29 -23.00
N ASP A 615 -10.29 10.31 -23.75
CA ASP A 615 -10.24 10.50 -25.20
C ASP A 615 -8.89 11.09 -25.66
N GLY A 616 -8.10 11.65 -24.75
CA GLY A 616 -6.77 12.20 -25.01
C GLY A 616 -5.62 11.21 -24.83
N ILE A 617 -5.92 9.92 -24.59
CA ILE A 617 -4.91 8.86 -24.51
C ILE A 617 -4.42 8.58 -25.93
N ARG A 618 -3.12 8.73 -26.15
CA ARG A 618 -2.51 8.50 -27.48
C ARG A 618 -1.14 7.88 -27.35
N MET A 619 -0.74 7.15 -28.39
CA MET A 619 0.67 6.82 -28.55
C MET A 619 1.51 8.06 -28.80
N ALA A 620 2.61 8.20 -28.07
CA ALA A 620 3.57 9.28 -28.22
C ALA A 620 4.94 8.84 -27.68
N SER A 621 6.01 9.22 -28.38
CA SER A 621 7.38 9.06 -27.91
C SER A 621 8.02 10.45 -27.75
N PRO A 622 8.43 10.86 -26.53
CA PRO A 622 8.31 10.13 -25.27
C PRO A 622 6.87 10.16 -24.70
N GLY A 623 6.49 9.06 -24.03
CA GLY A 623 5.26 8.95 -23.24
C GLY A 623 5.38 9.60 -21.85
N ASN A 624 4.31 9.53 -21.04
CA ASN A 624 4.30 9.98 -19.63
C ASN A 624 3.75 8.92 -18.65
N VAL A 625 3.62 7.67 -19.10
CA VAL A 625 3.17 6.55 -18.26
C VAL A 625 4.36 5.65 -17.94
N ILE A 626 4.51 5.28 -16.67
CA ILE A 626 5.66 4.54 -16.13
C ILE A 626 5.18 3.19 -15.58
N THR A 627 5.96 2.13 -15.80
CA THR A 627 5.72 0.81 -15.20
C THR A 627 5.99 0.82 -13.69
N LEU A 628 5.08 0.20 -12.92
CA LEU A 628 5.23 0.02 -11.47
C LEU A 628 5.98 -1.27 -11.13
N GLY A 629 5.91 -2.30 -11.99
CA GLY A 629 6.61 -3.57 -11.85
C GLY A 629 8.05 -3.53 -12.40
N GLY A 630 8.98 -4.19 -11.68
CA GLY A 630 10.34 -4.43 -12.15
C GLY A 630 10.46 -5.65 -13.07
N VAL A 631 11.46 -5.65 -13.95
CA VAL A 631 11.86 -6.79 -14.79
C VAL A 631 13.30 -7.18 -14.49
N GLN A 632 13.58 -8.48 -14.44
CA GLN A 632 14.95 -8.97 -14.52
C GLN A 632 15.40 -8.94 -15.99
N LYS A 633 16.32 -8.03 -16.33
CA LYS A 633 16.85 -7.90 -17.70
C LYS A 633 17.60 -9.12 -18.20
N VAL A 634 18.07 -9.99 -17.30
CA VAL A 634 18.73 -11.26 -17.66
C VAL A 634 18.05 -12.37 -16.86
N ALA A 635 17.22 -13.16 -17.53
CA ALA A 635 16.68 -14.38 -16.96
C ALA A 635 17.80 -15.42 -16.90
N THR A 636 18.19 -15.85 -15.71
CA THR A 636 19.10 -16.99 -15.53
C THR A 636 18.35 -18.11 -14.83
N ASN A 637 18.64 -19.35 -15.18
CA ASN A 637 17.97 -20.50 -14.56
C ASN A 637 18.42 -20.76 -13.11
N GLY A 638 19.36 -19.97 -12.58
CA GLY A 638 19.75 -19.97 -11.17
C GLY A 638 20.61 -21.17 -10.73
N ILE A 639 21.09 -21.99 -11.67
CA ILE A 639 21.76 -23.26 -11.41
C ILE A 639 23.25 -23.02 -11.11
N ARG A 640 23.81 -23.60 -10.04
CA ARG A 640 25.22 -23.40 -9.62
C ARG A 640 25.87 -24.66 -9.02
N LEU A 641 27.19 -24.84 -9.27
CA LEU A 641 28.00 -25.94 -8.71
C LEU A 641 28.13 -25.85 -7.21
N THR A 642 28.55 -24.71 -6.69
CA THR A 642 28.49 -24.49 -5.25
C THR A 642 27.00 -24.31 -4.92
N PRO A 643 26.42 -25.08 -3.98
CA PRO A 643 25.17 -24.63 -3.40
C PRO A 643 25.44 -23.21 -2.93
N GLN A 644 24.45 -22.33 -3.00
CA GLN A 644 24.54 -21.15 -2.18
C GLN A 644 24.59 -21.69 -0.75
N ARG A 645 25.80 -21.95 -0.20
CA ARG A 645 26.08 -21.67 1.21
C ARG A 645 25.33 -20.38 1.36
N GLN A 646 24.25 -20.37 2.16
CA GLN A 646 23.68 -19.13 2.63
C GLN A 646 24.93 -18.37 3.03
N ARG A 647 25.36 -17.45 2.15
CA ARG A 647 26.52 -16.63 2.43
C ARG A 647 26.02 -16.09 3.74
N THR A 648 26.73 -16.39 4.83
CA THR A 648 26.61 -15.65 6.05
C THR A 648 26.93 -14.25 5.57
N ARG A 649 25.89 -13.57 5.08
CA ARG A 649 25.92 -12.19 4.68
C ARG A 649 26.16 -11.62 6.04
N HIS A 650 27.43 -11.33 6.31
CA HIS A 650 27.78 -10.53 7.46
C HIS A 650 26.78 -9.39 7.43
N PRO A 651 25.99 -9.21 8.50
CA PRO A 651 24.87 -8.28 8.51
C PRO A 651 25.37 -6.98 7.88
N GLY A 652 24.72 -6.55 6.80
CA GLY A 652 25.17 -5.38 6.05
C GLY A 652 25.46 -4.24 7.03
N SER A 653 26.62 -3.58 6.90
CA SER A 653 27.27 -2.72 7.91
C SER A 653 26.70 -2.85 9.34
N THR A 654 27.44 -3.46 10.26
CA THR A 654 27.12 -3.68 11.71
C THR A 654 26.39 -2.51 12.41
N TRP A 655 26.57 -1.28 11.91
CA TRP A 655 25.88 -0.06 12.35
C TRP A 655 24.36 -0.02 12.12
N GLU A 656 23.86 -0.61 11.03
CA GLU A 656 22.45 -0.53 10.66
C GLU A 656 21.56 -1.26 11.66
N TYR A 657 21.99 -2.47 12.04
CA TYR A 657 21.29 -3.39 12.92
C TYR A 657 21.75 -3.33 14.39
N LEU A 658 22.53 -2.30 14.74
CA LEU A 658 22.97 -2.09 16.12
C LEU A 658 21.77 -1.94 17.07
N ASN A 659 21.88 -2.48 18.27
CA ASN A 659 20.85 -2.34 19.31
C ASN A 659 20.47 -0.87 19.53
N SER A 660 19.17 -0.59 19.69
CA SER A 660 18.65 0.79 19.78
C SER A 660 19.21 1.56 20.98
N ASN A 661 19.43 0.89 22.12
CA ASN A 661 19.98 1.53 23.31
C ASN A 661 21.42 1.95 23.09
N LEU A 662 22.24 1.07 22.50
CA LEU A 662 23.62 1.36 22.17
C LEU A 662 23.73 2.50 21.16
N LYS A 663 22.85 2.50 20.14
CA LYS A 663 22.77 3.57 19.14
C LYS A 663 22.41 4.92 19.77
N ASN A 664 21.50 4.92 20.75
CA ASN A 664 21.14 6.13 21.48
C ASN A 664 22.29 6.66 22.34
N VAL A 665 23.01 5.80 23.06
CA VAL A 665 24.21 6.18 23.81
C VAL A 665 25.24 6.81 22.87
N LEU A 666 25.49 6.17 21.72
CA LEU A 666 26.47 6.63 20.76
C LEU A 666 26.10 7.97 20.12
N LYS A 667 24.81 8.20 19.82
CA LYS A 667 24.32 9.53 19.38
C LYS A 667 24.60 10.60 20.43
N VAL A 668 24.33 10.33 21.70
CA VAL A 668 24.58 11.28 22.78
C VAL A 668 26.08 11.57 22.90
N MET A 669 26.94 10.55 22.84
CA MET A 669 28.39 10.72 22.88
C MET A 669 28.93 11.52 21.69
N ILE A 670 28.48 11.22 20.46
CA ILE A 670 28.89 11.93 19.24
C ILE A 670 28.48 13.41 19.30
N GLY A 671 27.34 13.73 19.92
CA GLY A 671 26.96 15.13 20.15
C GLY A 671 27.73 15.78 21.30
N PHE A 672 27.98 15.04 22.38
CA PHE A 672 28.58 15.57 23.61
C PHE A 672 30.04 15.94 23.42
N ILE A 673 30.84 15.09 22.76
CA ILE A 673 32.28 15.30 22.59
C ILE A 673 32.60 16.64 21.89
N PRO A 674 32.02 16.98 20.72
CA PRO A 674 32.27 18.27 20.07
C PRO A 674 31.78 19.46 20.90
N ALA A 675 30.65 19.32 21.59
CA ALA A 675 30.12 20.38 22.45
C ALA A 675 31.06 20.65 23.63
N PHE A 676 31.49 19.60 24.31
CA PHE A 676 32.43 19.69 25.43
C PHE A 676 33.76 20.30 24.99
N ALA A 677 34.34 19.83 23.87
CA ALA A 677 35.56 20.39 23.32
C ALA A 677 35.40 21.89 22.99
N THR A 678 34.26 22.29 22.41
CA THR A 678 34.01 23.71 22.09
C THR A 678 33.91 24.54 23.37
N PHE A 679 33.16 24.09 24.38
CA PHE A 679 33.05 24.81 25.65
C PHE A 679 34.40 24.95 26.35
N ALA A 680 35.18 23.87 26.42
CA ALA A 680 36.49 23.85 27.06
C ALA A 680 37.51 24.77 26.36
N LEU A 681 37.42 24.93 25.04
CA LEU A 681 38.38 25.71 24.25
C LEU A 681 37.98 27.17 24.02
N THR A 682 36.70 27.54 24.18
CA THR A 682 36.21 28.88 23.80
C THR A 682 35.70 29.73 24.96
N LYS A 683 35.52 29.16 26.15
CA LYS A 683 34.91 29.86 27.29
C LYS A 683 35.91 30.09 28.41
N ASP A 684 36.03 31.34 28.84
CA ASP A 684 36.95 31.74 29.92
C ASP A 684 36.39 31.44 31.32
N TRP A 685 35.07 31.30 31.46
CA TRP A 685 34.44 31.00 32.74
C TRP A 685 34.49 29.51 33.05
N TRP A 686 35.21 29.12 34.11
CA TRP A 686 35.45 27.71 34.49
C TRP A 686 34.18 26.84 34.52
N LEU A 687 33.06 27.36 35.04
CA LEU A 687 31.81 26.61 35.12
C LEU A 687 31.26 26.31 33.72
N LEU A 688 31.32 27.28 32.81
CA LEU A 688 30.86 27.09 31.43
C LEU A 688 31.85 26.26 30.61
N ALA A 689 33.15 26.37 30.89
CA ALA A 689 34.20 25.63 30.20
C ALA A 689 34.11 24.11 30.46
N TYR A 690 33.97 23.70 31.73
CA TYR A 690 33.93 22.27 32.10
C TYR A 690 32.53 21.72 32.28
N CYS A 691 31.55 22.52 32.74
CA CYS A 691 30.17 22.06 32.96
C CYS A 691 29.20 22.52 31.86
N GLY A 692 29.62 23.38 30.91
CA GLY A 692 28.73 23.95 29.89
C GLY A 692 28.01 22.90 29.03
N ALA A 693 28.72 21.86 28.58
CA ALA A 693 28.11 20.77 27.82
C ALA A 693 27.07 19.99 28.62
N PHE A 694 27.34 19.71 29.91
CA PHE A 694 26.38 19.06 30.81
C PHE A 694 25.13 19.91 31.03
N ILE A 695 25.29 21.22 31.23
CA ILE A 695 24.17 22.17 31.37
C ILE A 695 23.35 22.22 30.09
N TRP A 696 23.98 22.32 28.91
CA TRP A 696 23.28 22.36 27.61
C TRP A 696 22.47 21.09 27.34
N PHE A 697 23.06 19.93 27.64
CA PHE A 697 22.40 18.63 27.50
C PHE A 697 21.31 18.45 28.54
N GLY A 698 21.52 18.90 29.77
CA GLY A 698 20.53 18.88 30.86
C GLY A 698 19.27 19.69 30.51
N ILE A 699 19.43 20.95 30.08
CA ILE A 699 18.33 21.82 29.66
C ILE A 699 17.55 21.17 28.50
N THR A 700 18.27 20.68 27.49
CA THR A 700 17.64 20.06 26.31
C THR A 700 16.93 18.75 26.66
N GLY A 701 17.54 17.91 27.50
CA GLY A 701 16.96 16.67 28.00
C GLY A 701 15.66 16.94 28.77
N LEU A 702 15.71 17.86 29.73
CA LEU A 702 14.55 18.29 30.52
C LEU A 702 13.43 18.85 29.62
N ARG A 703 13.78 19.67 28.62
CA ARG A 703 12.83 20.20 27.63
C ARG A 703 12.08 19.10 26.89
N ASN A 704 12.75 18.04 26.44
CA ASN A 704 12.09 16.95 25.71
C ASN A 704 11.14 16.16 26.63
N ILE A 705 11.49 16.02 27.91
CA ILE A 705 10.64 15.41 28.92
C ILE A 705 9.40 16.28 29.15
N LEU A 706 9.56 17.59 29.38
CA LEU A 706 8.46 18.55 29.54
C LEU A 706 7.54 18.58 28.32
N GLN A 707 8.10 18.56 27.11
CA GLN A 707 7.36 18.46 25.86
C GLN A 707 6.49 17.19 25.81
N SER A 708 7.07 16.03 26.16
CA SER A 708 6.33 14.76 26.23
C SER A 708 5.16 14.83 27.22
N ILE A 709 5.34 15.50 28.36
CA ILE A 709 4.29 15.69 29.38
C ILE A 709 3.19 16.63 28.87
N LEU A 710 3.54 17.76 28.26
CA LEU A 710 2.59 18.73 27.71
C LEU A 710 1.77 18.13 26.55
N GLY A 711 2.42 17.38 25.66
CA GLY A 711 1.75 16.65 24.57
C GLY A 711 0.84 15.53 25.08
N GLY A 712 1.21 14.88 26.19
CA GLY A 712 0.49 13.73 26.77
C GLY A 712 -0.75 14.06 27.62
N GLY A 713 -0.89 15.29 28.12
CA GLY A 713 -2.04 15.65 28.97
C GLY A 713 -1.80 16.75 29.99
N GLY A 714 -0.54 17.09 30.30
CA GLY A 714 -0.18 18.02 31.38
C GLY A 714 -0.12 17.33 32.75
N LEU A 715 -0.16 18.13 33.84
CA LEU A 715 -0.01 17.68 35.23
C LEU A 715 -1.23 16.90 35.78
N ARG A 716 -2.41 17.04 35.18
CA ARG A 716 -3.60 16.20 35.46
C ARG A 716 -3.51 14.89 34.66
N ARG A 717 -2.52 14.09 35.00
CA ARG A 717 -2.19 12.82 34.33
C ARG A 717 -3.07 11.68 34.87
N SER A 718 -3.42 10.73 34.01
CA SER A 718 -3.84 9.41 34.48
C SER A 718 -2.64 8.74 35.20
N PRO A 719 -2.78 8.32 36.47
CA PRO A 719 -1.69 7.75 37.28
C PRO A 719 -1.13 6.42 36.72
N LEU A 720 -1.71 5.88 35.65
CA LEU A 720 -1.41 4.55 35.10
C LEU A 720 -0.25 4.51 34.10
N MET A 721 0.14 5.64 33.48
CA MET A 721 1.27 5.63 32.54
C MET A 721 2.60 5.77 33.28
N ARG A 722 3.50 4.78 33.16
CA ARG A 722 4.89 4.92 33.60
C ARG A 722 5.61 5.96 32.72
N TRP A 723 6.51 6.76 33.29
CA TRP A 723 7.27 7.80 32.56
C TRP A 723 7.98 7.25 31.31
N ASN A 724 8.48 6.01 31.39
CA ASN A 724 9.15 5.32 30.28
C ASN A 724 8.25 5.01 29.07
N ALA A 725 6.92 5.03 29.22
CA ALA A 725 5.98 4.82 28.12
C ALA A 725 5.66 6.09 27.33
N VAL A 726 5.83 7.27 27.94
CA VAL A 726 5.51 8.59 27.34
C VAL A 726 6.78 9.26 26.78
N VAL A 727 7.93 8.90 27.31
CA VAL A 727 9.23 9.44 26.88
C VAL A 727 9.81 8.58 25.77
N ASN A 728 9.93 9.16 24.57
CA ASN A 728 10.64 8.53 23.47
C ASN A 728 12.15 8.83 23.58
N TRP A 729 12.90 7.85 24.10
CA TRP A 729 14.35 7.95 24.31
C TRP A 729 15.15 8.19 23.02
N ASP A 730 14.70 7.64 21.88
CA ASP A 730 15.32 7.89 20.59
C ASP A 730 15.12 9.34 20.13
N ARG A 731 13.95 9.94 20.42
CA ARG A 731 13.70 11.38 20.19
C ARG A 731 14.61 12.26 21.05
N ILE A 732 14.83 11.88 22.31
CA ILE A 732 15.75 12.59 23.22
C ILE A 732 17.18 12.49 22.69
N ALA A 733 17.66 11.30 22.37
CA ALA A 733 19.02 11.08 21.86
C ALA A 733 19.27 11.85 20.55
N ASP A 734 18.30 11.87 19.62
CA ASP A 734 18.37 12.69 18.41
C ASP A 734 18.46 14.20 18.75
N SER A 735 17.67 14.68 19.73
CA SER A 735 17.68 16.08 20.17
C SER A 735 19.01 16.50 20.81
N LEU A 736 19.60 15.62 21.61
CA LEU A 736 20.89 15.84 22.26
C LEU A 736 22.04 15.82 21.24
N LEU A 737 22.01 14.92 20.26
CA LEU A 737 22.97 14.89 19.15
C LEU A 737 23.02 16.23 18.40
N PHE A 738 21.87 16.74 17.94
CA PHE A 738 21.82 18.03 17.22
C PHE A 738 22.13 19.22 18.13
N THR A 739 21.73 19.17 19.40
CA THR A 739 22.16 20.22 20.35
C THR A 739 23.68 20.24 20.50
N GLY A 740 24.31 19.07 20.56
CA GLY A 740 25.76 18.94 20.61
C GLY A 740 26.47 19.62 19.43
N PHE A 741 26.01 19.38 18.21
CA PHE A 741 26.56 20.02 17.00
C PHE A 741 26.23 21.51 16.86
N SER A 742 25.17 22.01 17.52
CA SER A 742 24.81 23.42 17.45
C SER A 742 25.85 24.34 18.09
N VAL A 743 26.56 23.85 19.12
CA VAL A 743 27.57 24.61 19.87
C VAL A 743 28.80 24.94 18.99
N PRO A 744 29.53 23.97 18.40
CA PRO A 744 30.65 24.28 17.50
C PRO A 744 30.20 25.05 16.25
N LEU A 745 29.01 24.79 15.73
CA LEU A 745 28.51 25.50 14.56
C LEU A 745 28.29 26.99 14.85
N LEU A 746 27.56 27.32 15.91
CA LEU A 746 27.18 28.70 16.17
C LEU A 746 28.29 29.48 16.86
N ASP A 747 28.94 28.90 17.86
CA ASP A 747 29.89 29.62 18.70
C ASP A 747 31.29 29.64 18.11
N TYR A 748 31.75 28.56 17.46
CA TYR A 748 33.08 28.54 16.84
C TYR A 748 33.03 28.94 15.37
N LEU A 749 32.25 28.24 14.53
CA LEU A 749 32.27 28.48 13.09
C LEU A 749 31.64 29.83 12.70
N VAL A 750 30.40 30.09 13.10
CA VAL A 750 29.69 31.31 12.69
C VAL A 750 30.22 32.53 13.44
N LYS A 751 30.27 32.48 14.77
CA LYS A 751 30.68 33.64 15.58
C LYS A 751 32.17 33.94 15.48
N THR A 752 33.04 32.97 15.78
CA THR A 752 34.50 33.23 15.87
C THR A 752 35.20 33.21 14.51
N VAL A 753 34.94 32.21 13.66
CA VAL A 753 35.65 32.08 12.38
C VAL A 753 35.07 33.03 11.33
N LEU A 754 33.75 32.99 11.11
CA LEU A 754 33.13 33.74 10.02
C LEU A 754 32.94 35.23 10.37
N LEU A 755 32.29 35.54 11.49
CA LEU A 755 31.94 36.93 11.84
C LEU A 755 33.13 37.70 12.40
N ASP A 756 33.77 37.19 13.45
CA ASP A 756 34.89 37.87 14.12
C ASP A 756 36.14 37.89 13.23
N ARG A 757 36.73 36.72 12.89
CA ARG A 757 37.96 36.66 12.10
C ARG A 757 37.78 36.97 10.61
N GLY A 758 36.63 36.64 10.03
CA GLY A 758 36.38 36.81 8.60
C GLY A 758 35.91 38.21 8.21
N PHE A 759 35.00 38.79 8.99
CA PHE A 759 34.34 40.08 8.67
C PHE A 759 34.58 41.19 9.70
N GLY A 760 35.30 40.93 10.80
CA GLY A 760 35.51 41.92 11.88
C GLY A 760 34.22 42.30 12.64
N ILE A 761 33.17 41.46 12.55
CA ILE A 761 31.87 41.68 13.16
C ILE A 761 31.88 41.05 14.56
N THR A 762 31.93 41.90 15.59
CA THR A 762 31.88 41.52 17.00
C THR A 762 30.74 42.24 17.71
N ALA A 763 30.51 41.89 18.98
CA ALA A 763 29.52 42.59 19.80
C ALA A 763 29.88 44.06 20.03
N GLY A 764 31.16 44.42 19.88
CA GLY A 764 31.65 45.79 19.99
C GLY A 764 31.59 46.58 18.68
N THR A 765 31.67 45.94 17.51
CA THR A 765 31.69 46.66 16.21
C THR A 765 30.30 46.82 15.60
N SER A 766 29.51 45.74 15.51
CA SER A 766 28.16 45.79 14.92
C SER A 766 27.22 44.76 15.57
N PRO A 767 26.72 45.04 16.79
CA PRO A 767 25.93 44.09 17.57
C PRO A 767 24.65 43.65 16.85
N ILE A 768 23.94 44.57 16.17
CA ILE A 768 22.70 44.25 15.43
C ILE A 768 22.98 43.21 14.34
N LEU A 769 24.07 43.39 13.58
CA LEU A 769 24.44 42.49 12.49
C LEU A 769 24.88 41.13 13.01
N LEU A 770 25.71 41.10 14.07
CA LEU A 770 26.12 39.87 14.77
C LEU A 770 24.90 39.05 15.21
N TYR A 771 23.98 39.65 15.97
CA TYR A 771 22.82 38.93 16.50
C TYR A 771 21.83 38.51 15.40
N THR A 772 21.69 39.30 14.34
CA THR A 772 20.83 38.95 13.19
C THR A 772 21.36 37.73 12.46
N VAL A 773 22.65 37.70 12.13
CA VAL A 773 23.28 36.55 11.44
C VAL A 773 23.25 35.31 12.33
N MET A 774 23.53 35.45 13.63
CA MET A 774 23.44 34.35 14.60
C MET A 774 22.02 33.79 14.71
N ALA A 775 21.00 34.64 14.78
CA ALA A 775 19.61 34.23 14.85
C ALA A 775 19.16 33.51 13.57
N LEU A 776 19.58 34.00 12.39
CA LEU A 776 19.29 33.38 11.10
C LEU A 776 19.98 32.02 10.97
N ALA A 777 21.28 31.93 11.28
CA ALA A 777 22.04 30.67 11.24
C ALA A 777 21.43 29.62 12.17
N ASN A 778 21.06 30.02 13.41
CA ASN A 778 20.36 29.14 14.35
C ASN A 778 18.98 28.73 13.79
N GLY A 779 18.19 29.65 13.25
CA GLY A 779 16.87 29.34 12.65
C GLY A 779 16.96 28.36 11.47
N ILE A 780 17.92 28.54 10.57
CA ILE A 780 18.20 27.62 9.45
C ILE A 780 18.63 26.25 10.01
N TYR A 781 19.55 26.22 10.97
CA TYR A 781 20.00 24.98 11.60
C TYR A 781 18.84 24.20 12.26
N LEU A 782 18.01 24.92 13.02
CA LEU A 782 16.87 24.34 13.74
C LEU A 782 15.82 23.77 12.79
N SER A 783 15.40 24.57 11.80
CA SER A 783 14.43 24.14 10.80
C SER A 783 14.94 22.95 9.97
N THR A 784 16.23 22.94 9.59
CA THR A 784 16.85 21.87 8.80
C THR A 784 16.86 20.53 9.54
N HIS A 785 17.37 20.48 10.78
CA HIS A 785 17.41 19.21 11.49
C HIS A 785 16.01 18.77 11.98
N ASN A 786 15.08 19.70 12.24
CA ASN A 786 13.67 19.37 12.51
C ASN A 786 12.98 18.72 11.30
N ALA A 787 13.24 19.23 10.10
CA ALA A 787 12.79 18.60 8.86
C ALA A 787 13.43 17.22 8.68
N PHE A 788 14.71 17.06 9.04
CA PHE A 788 15.42 15.78 9.01
C PHE A 788 14.85 14.75 9.98
N ARG A 789 14.46 15.18 11.19
CA ARG A 789 13.79 14.37 12.21
C ARG A 789 12.34 14.02 11.85
N GLY A 790 11.73 14.78 10.92
CA GLY A 790 10.38 14.54 10.43
C GLY A 790 9.26 15.18 11.26
N LEU A 791 9.55 16.30 11.94
CA LEU A 791 8.54 17.05 12.70
C LEU A 791 7.45 17.63 11.78
N PRO A 792 6.24 17.92 12.32
CA PRO A 792 5.19 18.61 11.57
C PRO A 792 5.66 19.96 11.01
N LYS A 793 5.19 20.34 9.82
CA LYS A 793 5.58 21.60 9.16
C LYS A 793 5.40 22.83 10.07
N GLY A 794 4.30 22.89 10.83
CA GLY A 794 4.05 23.98 11.79
C GLY A 794 5.13 24.10 12.86
N ALA A 795 5.60 22.99 13.41
CA ALA A 795 6.70 22.99 14.39
C ALA A 795 8.05 23.37 13.76
N ILE A 796 8.28 22.99 12.50
CA ILE A 796 9.50 23.40 11.76
C ILE A 796 9.53 24.92 11.57
N TYR A 797 8.42 25.52 11.12
CA TYR A 797 8.32 26.96 10.96
C TYR A 797 8.38 27.71 12.29
N GLY A 798 7.70 27.22 13.33
CA GLY A 798 7.78 27.82 14.67
C GLY A 798 9.21 27.80 15.22
N ASN A 799 9.93 26.69 15.04
CA ASN A 799 11.32 26.57 15.49
C ASN A 799 12.30 27.47 14.69
N PHE A 800 11.98 27.87 13.47
CA PHE A 800 12.79 28.85 12.72
C PHE A 800 12.79 30.21 13.41
N PHE A 801 11.62 30.67 13.87
CA PHE A 801 11.47 31.95 14.59
C PHE A 801 11.74 31.86 16.10
N ARG A 802 12.17 30.69 16.59
CA ARG A 802 12.37 30.42 18.01
C ARG A 802 13.25 31.45 18.70
N SER A 803 14.37 31.83 18.07
CA SER A 803 15.33 32.78 18.64
C SER A 803 14.69 34.14 18.93
N VAL A 804 13.75 34.58 18.08
CA VAL A 804 13.03 35.86 18.25
C VAL A 804 11.98 35.73 19.34
N ILE A 805 11.21 34.63 19.33
CA ILE A 805 10.14 34.38 20.31
C ILE A 805 10.72 34.18 21.72
N SER A 806 11.97 33.74 21.86
CA SER A 806 12.61 33.53 23.16
C SER A 806 13.12 34.79 23.85
N ILE A 807 13.21 35.94 23.15
CA ILE A 807 13.76 37.17 23.73
C ILE A 807 12.92 37.65 24.93
N PRO A 808 11.58 37.81 24.83
CA PRO A 808 10.76 38.24 25.97
C PRO A 808 10.84 37.27 27.15
N VAL A 809 10.92 35.97 26.87
CA VAL A 809 11.03 34.92 27.91
C VAL A 809 12.38 35.00 28.64
N ALA A 810 13.46 35.26 27.90
CA ALA A 810 14.78 35.44 28.48
C ALA A 810 14.85 36.68 29.39
N LEU A 811 14.23 37.79 28.98
CA LEU A 811 14.13 39.00 29.80
C LEU A 811 13.35 38.74 31.09
N LEU A 812 12.24 38.00 31.01
CA LEU A 812 11.44 37.61 32.17
C LEU A 812 12.22 36.71 33.14
N PHE A 813 12.96 35.73 32.63
CA PHE A 813 13.84 34.89 33.46
C PHE A 813 14.96 35.71 34.12
N ASN A 814 15.58 36.62 33.38
CA ASN A 814 16.61 37.50 33.91
C ASN A 814 16.08 38.36 35.07
N ALA A 815 14.89 38.96 34.90
CA ALA A 815 14.24 39.75 35.94
C ALA A 815 13.83 38.91 37.16
N ALA A 816 13.29 37.70 36.96
CA ALA A 816 12.89 36.82 38.05
C ALA A 816 14.09 36.35 38.90
N ILE A 817 15.21 36.00 38.25
CA ILE A 817 16.44 35.62 38.95
C ILE A 817 17.04 36.83 39.67
N ALA A 818 17.02 38.02 39.05
CA ALA A 818 17.45 39.25 39.70
C ALA A 818 16.67 39.52 41.00
N ALA A 819 15.35 39.40 40.95
CA ALA A 819 14.48 39.58 42.10
C ALA A 819 14.78 38.54 43.20
N ALA A 820 14.94 37.27 42.86
CA ALA A 820 15.26 36.20 43.81
C ALA A 820 16.62 36.38 44.50
N LEU A 821 17.63 36.80 43.74
CA LEU A 821 18.96 37.11 44.28
C LEU A 821 18.93 38.36 45.17
N SER A 822 18.15 39.38 44.78
CA SER A 822 17.93 40.58 45.58
C SER A 822 17.24 40.27 46.90
N THR A 823 16.22 39.40 46.90
CA THR A 823 15.54 38.97 48.14
C THR A 823 16.43 38.08 49.02
N SER A 824 17.46 37.46 48.45
CA SER A 824 18.42 36.62 49.18
C SER A 824 19.64 37.40 49.69
N GLY A 825 19.68 38.74 49.51
CA GLY A 825 20.76 39.61 50.00
C GLY A 825 22.07 39.53 49.21
N VAL A 826 22.05 39.01 47.98
CA VAL A 826 23.27 38.86 47.16
C VAL A 826 23.67 40.21 46.54
N VAL A 827 24.93 40.62 46.72
CA VAL A 827 25.49 41.86 46.16
C VAL A 827 26.15 41.57 44.80
N GLY A 828 26.06 42.49 43.84
CA GLY A 828 26.67 42.34 42.51
C GLY A 828 25.86 41.50 41.53
N ILE A 829 24.53 41.58 41.61
CA ILE A 829 23.57 40.79 40.82
C ILE A 829 23.81 40.92 39.30
N ASP A 830 24.09 42.12 38.80
CA ASP A 830 24.29 42.35 37.36
C ASP A 830 25.48 41.57 36.81
N GLY A 831 26.59 41.50 37.56
CA GLY A 831 27.77 40.72 37.16
C GLY A 831 27.52 39.20 37.19
N ILE A 832 26.64 38.73 38.08
CA ILE A 832 26.19 37.33 38.11
C ILE A 832 25.28 37.06 36.91
N LEU A 833 24.27 37.89 36.67
CA LEU A 833 23.34 37.74 35.55
C LEU A 833 24.06 37.79 34.20
N GLN A 834 25.08 38.64 34.05
CA GLN A 834 25.88 38.71 32.83
C GLN A 834 26.64 37.39 32.56
N LYS A 835 27.21 36.75 33.59
CA LYS A 835 27.85 35.42 33.47
C LYS A 835 26.82 34.33 33.15
N TRP A 836 25.61 34.45 33.67
CA TRP A 836 24.52 33.50 33.48
C TRP A 836 23.68 33.75 32.22
N ALA A 837 23.87 34.86 31.52
CA ALA A 837 23.05 35.29 30.38
C ALA A 837 22.93 34.22 29.29
N ALA A 838 24.02 33.49 29.00
CA ALA A 838 24.01 32.40 28.03
C ALA A 838 23.12 31.22 28.47
N ILE A 839 23.14 30.87 29.76
CA ILE A 839 22.33 29.80 30.35
C ILE A 839 20.86 30.22 30.35
N ILE A 840 20.57 31.46 30.76
CA ILE A 840 19.22 32.04 30.78
C ILE A 840 18.62 32.06 29.35
N SER A 841 19.39 32.53 28.37
CA SER A 841 18.95 32.56 26.97
C SER A 841 18.71 31.16 26.41
N LYS A 842 19.54 30.17 26.75
CA LYS A 842 19.36 28.77 26.33
C LYS A 842 18.11 28.16 26.97
N ALA A 843 17.91 28.35 28.27
CA ALA A 843 16.71 27.88 28.98
C ALA A 843 15.42 28.49 28.42
N ALA A 844 15.40 29.80 28.17
CA ALA A 844 14.26 30.49 27.56
C ALA A 844 13.96 29.96 26.14
N SER A 845 14.99 29.78 25.31
CA SER A 845 14.83 29.24 23.96
C SER A 845 14.26 27.82 23.97
N ASP A 846 14.71 26.95 24.87
CA ASP A 846 14.21 25.59 24.97
C ASP A 846 12.81 25.51 25.58
N LEU A 847 12.44 26.41 26.50
CA LEU A 847 11.07 26.51 26.98
C LEU A 847 10.11 26.84 25.83
N VAL A 848 10.43 27.85 25.02
CA VAL A 848 9.66 28.19 23.80
C VAL A 848 9.60 27.00 22.85
N ALA A 849 10.70 26.29 22.67
CA ALA A 849 10.74 25.07 21.85
C ALA A 849 9.82 23.97 22.39
N GLY A 850 9.79 23.78 23.71
CA GLY A 850 8.91 22.83 24.39
C GLY A 850 7.43 23.20 24.23
N PHE A 851 7.12 24.50 24.23
CA PHE A 851 5.76 25.00 23.98
C PHE A 851 5.34 24.82 22.51
N ILE A 852 6.17 25.22 21.55
CA ILE A 852 5.87 25.09 20.10
C ILE A 852 5.64 23.62 19.73
N GLU A 853 6.53 22.72 20.16
CA GLU A 853 6.39 21.31 19.84
C GLU A 853 5.31 20.63 20.69
N GLY A 854 5.15 21.00 21.95
CA GLY A 854 4.11 20.47 22.83
C GLY A 854 2.70 20.85 22.40
N THR A 855 2.50 22.07 21.87
CA THR A 855 1.22 22.51 21.28
C THR A 855 0.93 21.79 19.96
N ALA A 856 1.94 21.58 19.12
CA ALA A 856 1.81 20.78 17.90
C ALA A 856 1.45 19.31 18.22
N ASP A 857 2.13 18.70 19.20
CA ASP A 857 1.85 17.34 19.68
C ASP A 857 0.43 17.27 20.29
N ARG A 858 0.00 18.27 21.06
CA ARG A 858 -1.37 18.36 21.61
C ARG A 858 -2.42 18.39 20.51
N TYR A 859 -2.29 19.27 19.52
CA TYR A 859 -3.26 19.38 18.42
C TYR A 859 -3.33 18.08 17.62
N ARG A 860 -2.18 17.47 17.34
CA ARG A 860 -2.08 16.17 16.69
C ARG A 860 -2.81 15.08 17.51
N ASN A 861 -2.56 15.01 18.81
CA ASN A 861 -3.20 14.01 19.67
C ASN A 861 -4.72 14.18 19.70
N ILE A 862 -5.24 15.40 19.91
CA ILE A 862 -6.69 15.65 19.90
C ILE A 862 -7.31 15.21 18.56
N ARG A 863 -6.69 15.58 17.43
CA ARG A 863 -7.21 15.22 16.11
C ARG A 863 -7.22 13.71 15.88
N ILE A 864 -6.18 13.00 16.32
CA ILE A 864 -6.12 11.54 16.24
C ILE A 864 -7.25 10.95 17.09
N ARG A 865 -7.36 11.34 18.37
CA ARG A 865 -8.38 10.81 19.28
C ARG A 865 -9.81 11.10 18.83
N PHE A 866 -10.06 12.28 18.28
CA PHE A 866 -11.37 12.62 17.73
C PHE A 866 -11.77 11.67 16.60
N GLY A 867 -10.83 11.32 15.71
CA GLY A 867 -11.06 10.34 14.65
C GLY A 867 -11.37 8.94 15.18
N GLU A 868 -10.67 8.51 16.23
CA GLU A 868 -10.85 7.20 16.86
C GLU A 868 -12.21 7.07 17.56
N TYR A 869 -12.61 8.09 18.34
CA TYR A 869 -13.94 8.14 18.93
C TYR A 869 -15.04 8.15 17.85
N ARG A 870 -14.87 8.92 16.79
CA ARG A 870 -15.84 8.98 15.69
C ARG A 870 -15.96 7.63 14.96
N LYS A 871 -14.86 6.90 14.78
CA LYS A 871 -14.88 5.55 14.20
C LYS A 871 -15.72 4.61 15.08
N LYS A 872 -15.42 4.57 16.38
CA LYS A 872 -16.14 3.72 17.35
C LYS A 872 -17.61 4.09 17.50
N LEU A 873 -17.94 5.37 17.42
CA LEU A 873 -19.33 5.83 17.41
C LEU A 873 -20.06 5.36 16.14
N SER A 874 -19.45 5.47 14.97
CA SER A 874 -20.05 4.98 13.73
C SER A 874 -20.32 3.47 13.80
N GLU A 875 -19.34 2.69 14.28
CA GLU A 875 -19.50 1.25 14.48
C GLU A 875 -20.63 0.94 15.48
N LEU A 876 -20.73 1.71 16.56
CA LEU A 876 -21.81 1.57 17.55
C LEU A 876 -23.18 1.84 16.92
N LEU A 877 -23.33 2.93 16.16
CA LEU A 877 -24.59 3.28 15.48
C LEU A 877 -24.99 2.21 14.45
N ASP A 878 -24.03 1.67 13.70
CA ASP A 878 -24.29 0.57 12.75
C ASP A 878 -24.78 -0.70 13.48
N ILE A 879 -24.25 -0.99 14.67
CA ILE A 879 -24.70 -2.13 15.50
C ILE A 879 -26.12 -1.88 16.04
N TYR A 880 -26.40 -0.67 16.51
CA TYR A 880 -27.76 -0.31 16.97
C TYR A 880 -28.77 -0.41 15.84
N ALA A 881 -28.43 0.05 14.63
CA ALA A 881 -29.30 -0.10 13.46
C ALA A 881 -29.56 -1.57 13.13
N ARG A 882 -28.57 -2.46 13.25
CA ARG A 882 -28.77 -3.91 13.07
C ARG A 882 -29.67 -4.51 14.15
N LEU A 883 -29.51 -4.09 15.41
CA LEU A 883 -30.39 -4.52 16.50
C LEU A 883 -31.83 -4.07 16.25
N GLU A 884 -32.06 -2.84 15.79
CA GLU A 884 -33.38 -2.35 15.39
C GLU A 884 -33.99 -3.16 14.24
N LEU A 885 -33.18 -3.56 13.25
CA LEU A 885 -33.65 -4.41 12.15
C LEU A 885 -34.00 -5.83 12.61
N LEU A 886 -33.28 -6.37 13.61
CA LEU A 886 -33.58 -7.68 14.21
C LEU A 886 -34.83 -7.64 15.10
N PHE A 887 -35.12 -6.51 15.73
CA PHE A 887 -36.25 -6.33 16.64
C PHE A 887 -37.07 -5.07 16.34
N PRO A 888 -37.74 -5.00 15.18
CA PRO A 888 -38.41 -3.78 14.70
C PRO A 888 -39.62 -3.36 15.55
N GLU A 889 -40.22 -4.28 16.31
CA GLU A 889 -41.44 -4.06 17.10
C GLU A 889 -41.15 -3.70 18.57
N SER A 890 -39.89 -3.74 19.01
CA SER A 890 -39.50 -3.46 20.40
C SER A 890 -38.52 -2.31 20.46
N GLN A 891 -38.56 -1.52 21.54
CA GLN A 891 -37.51 -0.53 21.78
C GLN A 891 -36.19 -1.25 22.03
N THR A 892 -35.17 -0.95 21.23
CA THR A 892 -33.85 -1.61 21.18
C THR A 892 -33.17 -1.73 22.55
N LEU A 893 -33.45 -0.77 23.45
CA LEU A 893 -32.94 -0.73 24.82
C LEU A 893 -33.60 -1.77 25.75
N GLU A 894 -34.88 -2.11 25.54
CA GLU A 894 -35.59 -3.09 26.38
C GLU A 894 -35.15 -4.54 26.08
N VAL A 895 -34.72 -4.82 24.85
CA VAL A 895 -34.23 -6.15 24.43
C VAL A 895 -32.90 -6.52 25.08
N LEU A 896 -32.04 -5.52 25.32
CA LEU A 896 -30.75 -5.70 26.03
C LEU A 896 -30.93 -5.98 27.53
N GLU A 897 -32.11 -5.68 28.09
CA GLU A 897 -32.43 -5.91 29.50
C GLU A 897 -33.18 -7.23 29.75
N LYS A 898 -33.95 -7.74 28.77
CA LYS A 898 -34.78 -8.96 28.93
C LYS A 898 -34.79 -9.87 27.67
N PRO A 899 -33.85 -10.82 27.55
CA PRO A 899 -33.69 -11.67 26.36
C PRO A 899 -34.68 -12.84 26.23
N GLU A 900 -35.66 -12.99 27.13
CA GLU A 900 -36.44 -14.24 27.29
C GLU A 900 -37.65 -14.40 26.36
N ARG A 901 -37.92 -13.48 25.42
CA ARG A 901 -39.20 -13.44 24.67
C ARG A 901 -39.11 -13.57 23.15
N VAL A 902 -37.98 -13.97 22.55
CA VAL A 902 -37.83 -13.95 21.08
C VAL A 902 -37.14 -15.22 20.53
N ASN A 903 -37.29 -15.45 19.22
CA ASN A 903 -36.72 -16.52 18.40
C ASN A 903 -35.23 -16.81 18.73
N GLU A 904 -34.87 -18.09 18.93
CA GLU A 904 -33.53 -18.52 19.36
C GLU A 904 -32.39 -18.05 18.45
N LYS A 905 -32.62 -17.96 17.13
CA LYS A 905 -31.61 -17.44 16.18
C LYS A 905 -31.38 -15.93 16.34
N ALA A 906 -32.46 -15.15 16.47
CA ALA A 906 -32.36 -13.71 16.71
C ALA A 906 -31.68 -13.42 18.06
N ASN A 907 -31.93 -14.25 19.07
CA ASN A 907 -31.25 -14.15 20.37
C ASN A 907 -29.76 -14.46 20.31
N ALA A 908 -29.33 -15.41 19.46
CA ALA A 908 -27.91 -15.71 19.28
C ALA A 908 -27.16 -14.53 18.61
N GLU A 909 -27.75 -13.98 17.55
CA GLU A 909 -27.18 -12.82 16.84
C GLU A 909 -27.17 -11.55 17.71
N ALA A 910 -28.24 -11.32 18.49
CA ALA A 910 -28.30 -10.22 19.45
C ALA A 910 -27.21 -10.32 20.53
N ARG A 911 -26.93 -11.53 21.06
CA ARG A 911 -25.84 -11.76 22.03
C ARG A 911 -24.47 -11.48 21.43
N ASP A 912 -24.26 -11.76 20.14
CA ASP A 912 -23.02 -11.43 19.45
C ASP A 912 -22.87 -9.91 19.28
N LEU A 913 -23.92 -9.20 18.89
CA LEU A 913 -23.93 -7.74 18.79
C LEU A 913 -23.68 -7.08 20.15
N GLU A 914 -24.26 -7.61 21.23
CA GLU A 914 -24.04 -7.14 22.60
C GLU A 914 -22.58 -7.29 23.06
N ARG A 915 -21.93 -8.41 22.70
CA ARG A 915 -20.48 -8.58 22.93
C ARG A 915 -19.68 -7.52 22.17
N ILE A 916 -20.06 -7.17 20.95
CA ILE A 916 -19.38 -6.11 20.18
C ILE A 916 -19.60 -4.72 20.81
N ILE A 917 -20.80 -4.44 21.37
CA ILE A 917 -21.04 -3.22 22.15
C ILE A 917 -20.11 -3.19 23.38
N THR A 918 -19.97 -4.31 24.07
CA THR A 918 -19.07 -4.45 25.24
C THR A 918 -17.61 -4.17 24.86
N ILE A 919 -17.15 -4.70 23.72
CA ILE A 919 -15.81 -4.43 23.17
C ILE A 919 -15.63 -2.93 22.88
N THR A 920 -16.65 -2.30 22.28
CA THR A 920 -16.66 -0.87 22.00
C THR A 920 -16.55 -0.06 23.30
N ALA A 921 -17.29 -0.41 24.34
CA ALA A 921 -17.22 0.23 25.65
C ALA A 921 -15.85 0.06 26.32
N LEU A 922 -15.22 -1.12 26.22
CA LEU A 922 -13.86 -1.36 26.74
C LEU A 922 -12.81 -0.48 26.04
N ASP A 923 -12.93 -0.28 24.72
CA ASP A 923 -12.05 0.61 23.98
C ASP A 923 -12.26 2.09 24.36
N LEU A 924 -13.51 2.52 24.55
CA LEU A 924 -13.83 3.89 24.96
C LEU A 924 -13.32 4.18 26.39
N LEU A 925 -13.49 3.22 27.31
CA LEU A 925 -12.87 3.22 28.64
C LEU A 925 -11.34 3.39 28.53
N TYR A 926 -10.70 2.59 27.67
CA TYR A 926 -9.26 2.67 27.46
C TYR A 926 -8.82 4.01 26.89
N PHE A 927 -9.52 4.55 25.89
CA PHE A 927 -9.24 5.86 25.34
C PHE A 927 -9.29 6.92 26.45
N TRP A 928 -10.40 6.96 27.19
CA TRP A 928 -10.64 7.96 28.22
C TRP A 928 -9.59 7.95 29.34
N MET A 929 -9.23 6.76 29.82
CA MET A 929 -8.35 6.57 30.97
C MET A 929 -6.85 6.52 30.62
N TYR A 930 -6.48 6.12 29.40
CA TYR A 930 -5.10 5.83 29.05
C TYR A 930 -4.55 6.69 27.90
N GLN A 931 -5.36 7.08 26.92
CA GLN A 931 -4.86 7.77 25.73
C GLN A 931 -4.70 9.29 25.93
N PRO A 932 -3.63 9.89 25.37
CA PRO A 932 -3.33 11.29 25.60
C PRO A 932 -4.36 12.20 24.94
N ARG A 933 -4.89 13.16 25.71
CA ARG A 933 -5.90 14.14 25.26
C ARG A 933 -7.23 13.53 24.79
N ALA A 934 -7.52 12.28 25.12
CA ALA A 934 -8.77 11.63 24.79
C ALA A 934 -9.99 12.33 25.42
N ARG A 935 -9.90 12.72 26.70
CA ARG A 935 -10.97 13.48 27.38
C ARG A 935 -11.40 14.74 26.61
N SER A 936 -10.42 15.53 26.16
CA SER A 936 -10.69 16.75 25.37
C SER A 936 -11.31 16.45 24.00
N ALA A 937 -10.95 15.32 23.39
CA ALA A 937 -11.51 14.92 22.10
C ALA A 937 -12.95 14.38 22.24
N LEU A 938 -13.24 13.63 23.30
CA LEU A 938 -14.60 13.14 23.57
C LEU A 938 -15.56 14.31 23.83
N LEU A 939 -15.16 15.30 24.63
CA LEU A 939 -15.96 16.51 24.86
C LEU A 939 -16.32 17.22 23.54
N GLN A 940 -15.34 17.40 22.66
CA GLN A 940 -15.58 17.99 21.33
C GLN A 940 -16.47 17.12 20.45
N LEU A 941 -16.43 15.80 20.61
CA LEU A 941 -17.31 14.89 19.87
C LEU A 941 -18.73 15.01 20.38
N ILE A 942 -18.96 14.93 21.70
CA ILE A 942 -20.28 15.03 22.33
C ILE A 942 -20.98 16.34 21.93
N GLU A 943 -20.25 17.46 21.89
CA GLU A 943 -20.80 18.76 21.42
C GLU A 943 -21.30 18.74 19.97
N SER A 944 -20.90 17.75 19.17
CA SER A 944 -21.27 17.61 17.76
C SER A 944 -22.36 16.56 17.49
N LEU A 945 -22.76 15.77 18.49
CA LEU A 945 -23.75 14.70 18.35
C LEU A 945 -25.18 15.21 18.51
N SER A 946 -26.14 14.49 17.93
CA SER A 946 -27.56 14.66 18.27
C SER A 946 -27.84 14.16 19.70
N GLU A 947 -29.01 14.50 20.25
CA GLU A 947 -29.42 14.00 21.57
C GLU A 947 -29.55 12.47 21.58
N GLU A 948 -30.08 11.88 20.51
CA GLU A 948 -30.20 10.43 20.33
C GLU A 948 -28.83 9.74 20.24
N GLU A 949 -27.92 10.25 19.41
CA GLU A 949 -26.55 9.71 19.26
C GLU A 949 -25.78 9.79 20.59
N ARG A 950 -25.96 10.90 21.33
CA ARG A 950 -25.38 11.07 22.67
C ARG A 950 -25.97 10.06 23.65
N HIS A 951 -27.29 9.88 23.66
CA HIS A 951 -27.94 8.91 24.53
C HIS A 951 -27.45 7.49 24.27
N ILE A 952 -27.40 7.07 22.99
CA ILE A 952 -26.88 5.75 22.58
C ILE A 952 -25.44 5.56 23.07
N LEU A 953 -24.56 6.55 22.83
CA LEU A 953 -23.15 6.48 23.24
C LEU A 953 -22.98 6.31 24.75
N ILE A 954 -23.74 7.06 25.56
CA ILE A 954 -23.61 7.03 27.02
C ILE A 954 -24.23 5.75 27.59
N THR A 955 -25.44 5.39 27.15
CA THR A 955 -26.15 4.19 27.63
C THR A 955 -25.36 2.91 27.30
N SER A 956 -24.72 2.84 26.12
CA SER A 956 -23.92 1.68 25.75
C SER A 956 -22.73 1.43 26.70
N GLN A 957 -22.24 2.46 27.42
CA GLN A 957 -21.11 2.30 28.34
C GLN A 957 -21.47 1.48 29.58
N PHE A 958 -22.74 1.45 29.98
CA PHE A 958 -23.18 0.71 31.17
C PHE A 958 -23.09 -0.81 31.02
N THR A 959 -22.86 -1.33 29.80
CA THR A 959 -22.46 -2.72 29.57
C THR A 959 -21.19 -3.12 30.37
N LEU A 960 -20.34 -2.15 30.72
CA LEU A 960 -19.17 -2.33 31.60
C LEU A 960 -19.53 -2.75 33.03
N LEU A 961 -20.80 -2.73 33.46
CA LEU A 961 -21.21 -3.28 34.75
C LEU A 961 -21.20 -4.82 34.76
N ARG A 962 -21.18 -5.47 33.60
CA ARG A 962 -21.24 -6.94 33.45
C ARG A 962 -19.88 -7.61 33.71
N GLN A 963 -19.36 -7.44 34.93
CA GLN A 963 -18.02 -7.88 35.32
C GLN A 963 -17.75 -9.36 35.05
N ARG A 964 -18.70 -10.25 35.36
CA ARG A 964 -18.53 -11.70 35.19
C ARG A 964 -18.36 -12.09 33.72
N GLU A 965 -19.17 -11.52 32.84
CA GLU A 965 -19.15 -11.79 31.40
C GLU A 965 -17.87 -11.25 30.76
N ILE A 966 -17.50 -10.00 31.08
CA ILE A 966 -16.29 -9.36 30.56
C ILE A 966 -15.03 -10.10 31.03
N SER A 967 -14.97 -10.49 32.30
CA SER A 967 -13.80 -11.20 32.84
C SER A 967 -13.64 -12.56 32.17
N ARG A 968 -14.75 -13.30 31.97
CA ARG A 968 -14.75 -14.57 31.25
C ARG A 968 -14.32 -14.39 29.80
N MET A 969 -14.85 -13.38 29.10
CA MET A 969 -14.48 -13.06 27.72
C MET A 969 -12.97 -12.81 27.58
N LEU A 970 -12.36 -12.08 28.52
CA LEU A 970 -10.91 -11.82 28.50
C LEU A 970 -10.08 -13.07 28.81
N VAL A 971 -10.53 -13.90 29.77
CA VAL A 971 -9.86 -15.17 30.15
C VAL A 971 -9.95 -16.21 29.03
N ASP A 972 -11.08 -16.26 28.31
CA ASP A 972 -11.32 -17.15 27.17
C ASP A 972 -10.49 -16.74 25.92
N GLY A 973 -9.54 -15.81 26.06
CA GLY A 973 -8.51 -15.53 25.07
C GLY A 973 -8.86 -14.48 24.03
N VAL A 974 -9.91 -13.66 24.24
CA VAL A 974 -10.31 -12.61 23.28
C VAL A 974 -9.19 -11.60 22.98
N LEU A 975 -8.26 -11.36 23.91
CA LEU A 975 -7.08 -10.50 23.71
C LEU A 975 -5.74 -11.28 23.62
N GLY A 976 -5.79 -12.61 23.50
CA GLY A 976 -4.60 -13.48 23.52
C GLY A 976 -4.06 -13.81 24.93
N ASP A 977 -2.90 -14.46 24.98
CA ASP A 977 -2.35 -15.06 26.21
C ASP A 977 -1.93 -14.03 27.28
N ASP A 978 -1.60 -12.79 26.87
CA ASP A 978 -1.16 -11.70 27.75
C ASP A 978 -2.34 -10.81 28.26
N PHE A 979 -3.54 -11.38 28.41
CA PHE A 979 -4.77 -10.65 28.78
C PHE A 979 -4.74 -10.03 30.20
N GLY A 980 -3.88 -10.51 31.11
CA GLY A 980 -3.89 -10.13 32.53
C GLY A 980 -3.77 -8.62 32.80
N ARG A 981 -3.04 -7.88 31.95
CA ARG A 981 -2.95 -6.41 32.04
C ARG A 981 -4.24 -5.70 31.65
N ALA A 982 -4.94 -6.20 30.64
CA ALA A 982 -6.22 -5.65 30.21
C ALA A 982 -7.31 -5.92 31.25
N LEU A 983 -7.36 -7.14 31.80
CA LEU A 983 -8.31 -7.52 32.85
C LEU A 983 -8.12 -6.68 34.12
N SER A 984 -6.89 -6.57 34.62
CA SER A 984 -6.58 -5.74 35.79
C SER A 984 -6.90 -4.26 35.57
N PHE A 985 -6.64 -3.74 34.36
CA PHE A 985 -7.00 -2.37 33.99
C PHE A 985 -8.52 -2.15 34.02
N TYR A 986 -9.29 -3.04 33.39
CA TYR A 986 -10.75 -2.97 33.38
C TYR A 986 -11.30 -2.94 34.80
N LEU A 987 -10.99 -3.96 35.60
CA LEU A 987 -11.51 -4.12 36.98
C LEU A 987 -11.18 -2.93 37.88
N ALA A 988 -10.02 -2.29 37.69
CA ALA A 988 -9.60 -1.16 38.51
C ALA A 988 -10.22 0.19 38.09
N ARG A 989 -10.72 0.33 36.86
CA ARG A 989 -11.02 1.67 36.28
C ARG A 989 -12.43 1.87 35.76
N TYR A 990 -13.16 0.79 35.46
CA TYR A 990 -14.53 0.94 34.97
C TYR A 990 -15.46 1.73 35.92
N PRO A 991 -15.37 1.65 37.27
CA PRO A 991 -16.29 2.38 38.15
C PRO A 991 -16.07 3.89 38.07
N GLU A 992 -14.80 4.33 38.14
CA GLU A 992 -14.41 5.74 38.01
C GLU A 992 -14.85 6.32 36.65
N TYR A 993 -14.70 5.54 35.58
CA TYR A 993 -15.13 5.93 34.24
C TYR A 993 -16.64 6.12 34.14
N LEU A 994 -17.44 5.18 34.65
CA LEU A 994 -18.89 5.26 34.57
C LEU A 994 -19.45 6.44 35.38
N GLU A 995 -18.86 6.77 36.53
CA GLU A 995 -19.24 7.97 37.28
C GLU A 995 -18.96 9.27 36.51
N GLU A 996 -17.83 9.37 35.81
CA GLU A 996 -17.56 10.52 34.93
C GLU A 996 -18.51 10.53 33.71
N MET A 997 -18.91 9.37 33.17
CA MET A 997 -19.85 9.30 32.03
C MET A 997 -21.29 9.71 32.40
N LYS A 998 -21.73 9.45 33.63
CA LYS A 998 -23.05 9.90 34.14
C LYS A 998 -23.24 11.42 34.08
N GLN A 999 -22.16 12.20 34.13
CA GLN A 999 -22.23 13.66 34.00
C GLN A 999 -22.60 14.11 32.57
N PHE A 1000 -22.49 13.21 31.60
CA PHE A 1000 -22.84 13.42 30.20
C PHE A 1000 -24.11 12.66 29.77
N ALA A 1001 -24.72 11.86 30.65
CA ALA A 1001 -26.11 11.43 30.48
C ALA A 1001 -27.01 12.66 30.65
#